data_AF-A0A820UJ05-F1
#
_entry.id   AF-A0A820UJ05-F1
#
_cell.length_a   1.000
_cell.length_b   1.000
_cell.length_c   1.000
_cell.angle_alpha   90.00
_cell.angle_beta   90.00
_cell.angle_gamma   90.00
#
_symmetry.space_group_name_H-M   'P 1'
#
loop_
_entity.id
_entity.type
_entity.pdbx_description
1 polymer ?
#
loop_
_entity_poly.entity_id
_entity_poly.type
_entity_poly.pdbx_seq_one_letter_code
_entity_poly.pdbx_strand_id
1 'polypeptide(L)'
;MDIRKIITSVNPQQYKFPPTTQKIEFIISPIPKDINIIEIDTKEQYVQQFIEQANAWLRWFDKFLLVFIHVVEWLKNWNVDGTAQLFNDICTTRNNSSINMIQMKAIVERTLKLLRPFNDLQRLCYLVNCLTSFQLIDSGTLNNQIISENYIRELKRFQPNNSFTVNARHIFKHIIPINDRQSVQWCIASEKHPCNIQIEYQTSELNDDTQVLFCKEKISIDKHILQGEFETQEAGQLIIIINNQQFQAPRTIWYRITQITLSTSHLFHGIFNMFYQQYYTQSIRIIKEGELSQLLDKVFTFIDNLLNGTVSLRDMTDLKTVFCDKNIHVREEVKKLFTNRSSDERAIRKQSSFVNTTMNSPTEKEIEQVCEWLQIYQYYSNINIIINCIETFDILPIDCDDQLIGHLKRLCDENCSLKEITRTYEIVKRQFQNLSSQHLHLIKMALECSNVVQMMKKSDLYSSHGRRRFQELRDNLTTQFQLQERNNMILNSWIIAYALCEPFVLKANNFDEFVNRIAGLSNFEENSLNHMQIVNENVQIVNMWLSAEETTVLDNALITMEHLYKTGKVKICLRRLMNEQSYFEMIYSIDKIKSEPLHRNNSEHDDCEQYKSEKLKFTLSMSDIDDHKRQLTFCNVDLQENMFYRKILLNEQLKLLKIVENIYLILIKLEMNGHPDYQLREENYEIHDRTGEIDTILSDLRKDHRIREDRLKRIVKTRTENLELIYRALETAYKMWIKNLERYRQDSRLLNLFSNRQIMILIILLTTSTTQNQIKCHFLEKFSLSKDVINNKEKELKLTIQCLTHYLRSLKMHDCDLSETNILHLYETYKIPSNSNVETSL
;
A
#
# COMPACT_ATOMS: atom_id res chain seq x y z
N MET A 1 59.79 -12.90 -20.77
CA MET A 1 58.83 -11.79 -20.92
C MET A 1 59.57 -10.49 -20.62
N ASP A 2 59.82 -9.68 -21.66
CA ASP A 2 60.66 -8.48 -21.58
C ASP A 2 59.83 -7.31 -21.02
N ILE A 3 60.01 -7.03 -19.73
CA ILE A 3 59.24 -6.02 -19.00
C ILE A 3 59.48 -4.61 -19.56
N ARG A 4 60.67 -4.32 -20.12
CA ARG A 4 60.93 -3.02 -20.74
C ARG A 4 60.08 -2.81 -22.00
N LYS A 5 59.87 -3.86 -22.81
CA LYS A 5 58.95 -3.82 -23.96
C LYS A 5 57.48 -3.66 -23.55
N ILE A 6 57.06 -4.25 -22.43
CA ILE A 6 55.70 -4.11 -21.92
C ILE A 6 55.49 -2.70 -21.37
N ILE A 7 56.40 -2.21 -20.52
CA ILE A 7 56.35 -0.85 -19.94
C ILE A 7 56.34 0.22 -21.04
N THR A 8 57.14 0.07 -22.10
CA THR A 8 57.15 1.03 -23.24
C THR A 8 55.90 0.95 -24.13
N SER A 9 55.13 -0.14 -24.06
CA SER A 9 53.87 -0.29 -24.80
C SER A 9 52.62 0.16 -24.03
N VAL A 10 52.76 0.43 -22.73
CA VAL A 10 51.66 0.77 -21.82
C VAL A 10 51.48 2.29 -21.79
N ASN A 11 50.24 2.77 -21.93
CA ASN A 11 49.93 4.20 -21.88
C ASN A 11 50.04 4.73 -20.43
N PRO A 12 51.00 5.63 -20.12
CA PRO A 12 51.20 6.12 -18.75
C PRO A 12 49.99 6.85 -18.16
N GLN A 13 49.11 7.40 -19.00
CA GLN A 13 47.90 8.10 -18.53
C GLN A 13 46.89 7.15 -17.88
N GLN A 14 46.91 5.86 -18.21
CA GLN A 14 46.02 4.87 -17.59
C GLN A 14 46.34 4.65 -16.11
N TYR A 15 47.58 4.94 -15.70
CA TYR A 15 48.13 4.68 -14.36
C TYR A 15 48.26 5.94 -13.50
N LYS A 16 47.70 7.07 -13.96
CA LYS A 16 47.47 8.26 -13.13
C LYS A 16 46.18 8.14 -12.32
N PHE A 17 46.23 8.47 -11.05
CA PHE A 17 45.07 8.43 -10.18
C PHE A 17 44.05 9.51 -10.64
N PRO A 18 42.73 9.22 -10.61
CA PRO A 18 41.71 10.19 -10.99
C PRO A 18 41.83 11.50 -10.18
N PRO A 19 41.72 12.68 -10.81
CA PRO A 19 41.79 13.94 -10.08
C PRO A 19 40.56 14.11 -9.16
N THR A 20 40.81 14.18 -7.86
CA THR A 20 39.79 14.43 -6.83
C THR A 20 39.68 15.92 -6.51
N THR A 21 38.58 16.30 -5.86
CA THR A 21 38.40 17.64 -5.29
C THR A 21 38.56 17.55 -3.77
N GLN A 22 39.00 18.63 -3.11
CA GLN A 22 39.17 18.67 -1.64
C GLN A 22 37.95 18.16 -0.86
N LYS A 23 36.73 18.31 -1.41
CA LYS A 23 35.48 17.81 -0.84
C LYS A 23 35.44 16.27 -0.80
N ILE A 24 35.83 15.62 -1.89
CA ILE A 24 35.94 14.16 -1.98
C ILE A 24 37.04 13.66 -1.06
N GLU A 25 38.16 14.36 -0.97
CA GLU A 25 39.29 14.01 -0.10
C GLU A 25 38.91 14.08 1.38
N PHE A 26 38.05 15.03 1.76
CA PHE A 26 37.50 15.12 3.10
C PHE A 26 36.61 13.92 3.44
N ILE A 27 35.84 13.43 2.46
CA ILE A 27 34.93 12.28 2.63
C ILE A 27 35.73 10.96 2.62
N ILE A 28 36.71 10.82 1.73
CA ILE A 28 37.49 9.59 1.53
C ILE A 28 38.98 9.90 1.51
N SER A 29 39.59 9.73 2.68
CA SER A 29 41.03 9.86 2.91
C SER A 29 41.61 8.54 3.42
N PRO A 30 42.90 8.22 3.15
CA PRO A 30 43.85 8.96 2.30
C PRO A 30 43.75 8.61 0.80
N ILE A 31 44.17 9.53 -0.07
CA ILE A 31 44.19 9.34 -1.53
C ILE A 31 45.45 8.56 -1.94
N PRO A 32 45.32 7.51 -2.78
CA PRO A 32 46.46 6.81 -3.34
C PRO A 32 47.32 7.71 -4.27
N LYS A 33 48.61 7.39 -4.35
CA LYS A 33 49.52 8.01 -5.34
C LYS A 33 49.34 7.38 -6.72
N ASP A 34 49.82 8.06 -7.76
CA ASP A 34 49.95 7.47 -9.11
C ASP A 34 50.74 6.15 -9.07
N ILE A 35 50.38 5.21 -9.93
CA ILE A 35 51.13 3.96 -10.07
C ILE A 35 52.40 4.26 -10.87
N ASN A 36 53.56 4.09 -10.25
CA ASN A 36 54.85 4.36 -10.91
C ASN A 36 55.23 3.18 -11.80
N ILE A 37 55.26 3.41 -13.11
CA ILE A 37 55.61 2.41 -14.11
C ILE A 37 57.03 2.56 -14.69
N ILE A 38 57.82 3.56 -14.26
CA ILE A 38 59.03 4.01 -14.99
C ILE A 38 60.35 3.74 -14.25
N GLU A 39 60.39 3.60 -12.93
CA GLU A 39 61.67 3.69 -12.16
C GLU A 39 61.89 2.55 -11.16
N ILE A 40 62.21 1.33 -11.60
CA ILE A 40 62.60 0.24 -10.69
C ILE A 40 63.71 -0.64 -11.28
N ASP A 41 64.78 -0.86 -10.50
CA ASP A 41 66.02 -1.51 -10.92
C ASP A 41 65.88 -3.04 -11.14
N THR A 42 64.88 -3.68 -10.51
CA THR A 42 64.66 -5.13 -10.60
C THR A 42 63.20 -5.50 -10.86
N LYS A 43 62.99 -6.63 -11.57
CA LYS A 43 61.66 -7.16 -11.92
C LYS A 43 60.79 -7.48 -10.70
N GLU A 44 61.38 -8.01 -9.65
CA GLU A 44 60.68 -8.43 -8.43
C GLU A 44 60.18 -7.23 -7.63
N GLN A 45 61.02 -6.22 -7.44
CA GLN A 45 60.63 -4.96 -6.82
C GLN A 45 59.56 -4.24 -7.63
N TYR A 46 59.62 -4.31 -8.96
CA TYR A 46 58.60 -3.73 -9.83
C TYR A 46 57.23 -4.35 -9.61
N VAL A 47 57.16 -5.69 -9.64
CA VAL A 47 55.90 -6.41 -9.45
C VAL A 47 55.33 -6.16 -8.04
N GLN A 48 56.19 -6.15 -7.02
CA GLN A 48 55.76 -5.92 -5.65
C GLN A 48 55.21 -4.50 -5.45
N GLN A 49 55.92 -3.46 -5.90
CA GLN A 49 55.44 -2.07 -5.77
C GLN A 49 54.18 -1.82 -6.61
N PHE A 50 54.08 -2.42 -7.80
CA PHE A 50 52.88 -2.33 -8.63
C PHE A 50 51.67 -2.95 -7.92
N ILE A 51 51.81 -4.15 -7.34
CA ILE A 51 50.75 -4.82 -6.60
C ILE A 51 50.33 -3.99 -5.38
N GLU A 52 51.28 -3.45 -4.62
CA GLU A 52 51.00 -2.60 -3.46
C GLU A 52 50.22 -1.33 -3.85
N GLN A 53 50.64 -0.63 -4.91
CA GLN A 53 49.96 0.58 -5.40
C GLN A 53 48.59 0.27 -6.01
N ALA A 54 48.47 -0.81 -6.79
CA ALA A 54 47.20 -1.26 -7.35
C ALA A 54 46.21 -1.68 -6.26
N ASN A 55 46.67 -2.38 -5.21
CA ASN A 55 45.83 -2.72 -4.06
C ASN A 55 45.37 -1.47 -3.30
N ALA A 56 46.22 -0.45 -3.18
CA ALA A 56 45.83 0.83 -2.58
C ALA A 56 44.74 1.53 -3.42
N TRP A 57 44.85 1.51 -4.75
CA TRP A 57 43.81 2.01 -5.66
C TRP A 57 42.50 1.24 -5.51
N LEU A 58 42.54 -0.09 -5.56
CA LEU A 58 41.35 -0.94 -5.46
C LEU A 58 40.61 -0.70 -4.14
N ARG A 59 41.32 -0.72 -3.00
CA ARG A 59 40.72 -0.41 -1.69
C ARG A 59 40.05 0.96 -1.65
N TRP A 60 40.69 1.97 -2.26
CA TRP A 60 40.11 3.30 -2.31
C TRP A 60 38.89 3.34 -3.25
N PHE A 61 38.96 2.70 -4.42
CA PHE A 61 37.84 2.62 -5.37
C PHE A 61 36.64 1.89 -4.76
N ASP A 62 36.86 0.78 -4.05
CA ASP A 62 35.81 0.04 -3.35
C ASP A 62 35.12 0.92 -2.32
N LYS A 63 35.89 1.58 -1.45
CA LYS A 63 35.36 2.53 -0.47
C LYS A 63 34.63 3.70 -1.16
N PHE A 64 35.16 4.21 -2.27
CA PHE A 64 34.55 5.30 -3.03
C PHE A 64 33.21 4.90 -3.63
N LEU A 65 33.14 3.76 -4.30
CA LEU A 65 31.90 3.27 -4.88
C LEU A 65 30.89 2.90 -3.79
N LEU A 66 31.33 2.34 -2.66
CA LEU A 66 30.46 2.03 -1.52
C LEU A 66 29.78 3.29 -0.95
N VAL A 67 30.52 4.39 -0.78
CA VAL A 67 29.96 5.65 -0.27
C VAL A 67 29.04 6.32 -1.29
N PHE A 68 29.49 6.45 -2.54
CA PHE A 68 28.80 7.29 -3.52
C PHE A 68 27.72 6.58 -4.33
N ILE A 69 27.62 5.25 -4.31
CA ILE A 69 26.53 4.51 -4.98
C ILE A 69 25.16 5.02 -4.52
N HIS A 70 24.99 5.33 -3.24
CA HIS A 70 23.72 5.81 -2.68
C HIS A 70 23.41 7.24 -3.07
N VAL A 71 24.44 8.09 -3.23
CA VAL A 71 24.24 9.44 -3.79
C VAL A 71 23.83 9.34 -5.26
N VAL A 72 24.48 8.47 -6.03
CA VAL A 72 24.11 8.23 -7.44
C VAL A 72 22.71 7.65 -7.57
N GLU A 73 22.32 6.72 -6.70
CA GLU A 73 20.96 6.17 -6.62
C GLU A 73 19.93 7.25 -6.30
N TRP A 74 20.23 8.12 -5.32
CA TRP A 74 19.38 9.24 -4.98
C TRP A 74 19.21 10.19 -6.19
N LEU A 75 20.30 10.52 -6.89
CA LEU A 75 20.24 11.34 -8.12
C LEU A 75 19.45 10.67 -9.24
N LYS A 76 19.56 9.35 -9.39
CA LYS A 76 18.77 8.55 -10.33
C LYS A 76 17.27 8.65 -10.05
N ASN A 77 16.87 8.60 -8.78
CA ASN A 77 15.45 8.72 -8.40
C ASN A 77 14.85 10.10 -8.74
N TRP A 78 15.70 11.11 -8.97
CA TRP A 78 15.32 12.45 -9.40
C TRP A 78 15.60 12.71 -10.90
N ASN A 79 15.78 11.67 -11.72
CA ASN A 79 15.95 11.74 -13.17
C ASN A 79 17.12 12.64 -13.63
N VAL A 80 18.24 12.65 -12.89
CA VAL A 80 19.45 13.37 -13.33
C VAL A 80 20.09 12.66 -14.52
N ASP A 81 20.50 13.42 -15.54
CA ASP A 81 21.06 12.89 -16.77
C ASP A 81 22.26 11.94 -16.53
N GLY A 82 22.30 10.83 -17.25
CA GLY A 82 23.37 9.82 -17.17
C GLY A 82 23.45 9.00 -15.88
N THR A 83 22.69 9.32 -14.83
CA THR A 83 22.81 8.65 -13.52
C THR A 83 22.25 7.23 -13.47
N ALA A 84 21.19 6.94 -14.24
CA ALA A 84 20.65 5.59 -14.34
C ALA A 84 21.65 4.59 -14.94
N GLN A 85 22.36 5.00 -16.00
CA GLN A 85 23.40 4.20 -16.61
C GLN A 85 24.61 4.05 -15.67
N LEU A 86 25.05 5.15 -15.04
CA LEU A 86 26.17 5.11 -14.09
C LEU A 86 25.87 4.22 -12.89
N PHE A 87 24.65 4.26 -12.34
CA PHE A 87 24.23 3.39 -11.25
C PHE A 87 24.32 1.91 -11.65
N ASN A 88 23.79 1.55 -12.82
CA ASN A 88 23.87 0.18 -13.34
C ASN A 88 25.32 -0.26 -13.57
N ASP A 89 26.19 0.63 -14.06
CA ASP A 89 27.61 0.36 -14.25
C ASP A 89 28.31 0.08 -12.90
N ILE A 90 27.99 0.86 -11.85
CA ILE A 90 28.51 0.64 -10.49
C ILE A 90 28.03 -0.69 -9.92
N CYS A 91 26.73 -1.00 -10.01
CA CYS A 91 26.16 -2.27 -9.52
C CYS A 91 26.76 -3.48 -10.25
N THR A 92 26.87 -3.40 -11.58
CA THR A 92 27.52 -4.45 -12.39
C THR A 92 28.98 -4.62 -11.97
N THR A 93 29.62 -3.51 -11.57
CA THR A 93 31.02 -3.52 -11.17
C THR A 93 31.27 -4.22 -9.85
N ARG A 94 30.42 -3.97 -8.86
CA ARG A 94 30.52 -4.64 -7.55
C ARG A 94 30.22 -6.14 -7.61
N ASN A 95 29.35 -6.56 -8.51
CA ASN A 95 28.90 -7.95 -8.61
C ASN A 95 29.77 -8.83 -9.50
N ASN A 96 30.73 -8.26 -10.23
CA ASN A 96 31.54 -8.99 -11.20
C ASN A 96 33.02 -9.02 -10.81
N SER A 97 33.49 -10.18 -10.35
CA SER A 97 34.88 -10.42 -9.94
C SER A 97 35.91 -10.39 -11.08
N SER A 98 35.47 -10.32 -12.35
CA SER A 98 36.35 -10.27 -13.53
C SER A 98 36.74 -8.85 -13.98
N ILE A 99 36.29 -7.82 -13.26
CA ILE A 99 36.53 -6.43 -13.66
C ILE A 99 37.94 -6.00 -13.32
N ASN A 100 38.58 -5.33 -14.28
CA ASN A 100 39.93 -4.84 -14.11
C ASN A 100 39.96 -3.43 -13.48
N MET A 101 41.09 -3.09 -12.87
CA MET A 101 41.32 -1.79 -12.21
C MET A 101 41.06 -0.58 -13.14
N ILE A 102 41.32 -0.70 -14.44
CA ILE A 102 41.12 0.38 -15.41
C ILE A 102 39.62 0.63 -15.68
N GLN A 103 38.81 -0.43 -15.71
CA GLN A 103 37.36 -0.32 -15.81
C GLN A 103 36.78 0.34 -14.54
N MET A 104 37.25 -0.03 -13.36
CA MET A 104 36.85 0.63 -12.11
C MET A 104 37.22 2.12 -12.11
N LYS A 105 38.45 2.45 -12.54
CA LYS A 105 38.92 3.84 -12.69
C LYS A 105 37.98 4.65 -13.59
N ALA A 106 37.57 4.12 -14.74
CA ALA A 106 36.69 4.82 -15.68
C ALA A 106 35.29 5.08 -15.11
N ILE A 107 34.81 4.25 -14.19
CA ILE A 107 33.54 4.47 -13.47
C ILE A 107 33.73 5.55 -12.40
N VAL A 108 34.81 5.46 -11.62
CA VAL A 108 35.18 6.46 -10.61
C VAL A 108 35.32 7.85 -11.22
N GLU A 109 35.99 7.99 -12.38
CA GLU A 109 36.12 9.26 -13.09
C GLU A 109 34.76 9.83 -13.54
N ARG A 110 33.85 8.97 -14.00
CA ARG A 110 32.48 9.38 -14.36
C ARG A 110 31.69 9.85 -13.14
N THR A 111 31.79 9.14 -12.02
CA THR A 111 31.18 9.53 -10.75
C THR A 111 31.76 10.84 -10.23
N LEU A 112 33.08 11.02 -10.26
CA LEU A 112 33.74 12.28 -9.88
C LEU A 112 33.27 13.46 -10.73
N LYS A 113 33.08 13.25 -12.04
CA LYS A 113 32.56 14.28 -12.95
C LYS A 113 31.12 14.67 -12.60
N LEU A 114 30.26 13.68 -12.33
CA LEU A 114 28.87 13.89 -11.91
C LEU A 114 28.79 14.68 -10.60
N LEU A 115 29.64 14.36 -9.62
CA LEU A 115 29.59 14.95 -8.29
C LEU A 115 30.26 16.32 -8.19
N ARG A 116 31.08 16.71 -9.17
CA ARG A 116 31.84 17.97 -9.18
C ARG A 116 30.98 19.24 -8.95
N PRO A 117 29.76 19.38 -9.51
CA PRO A 117 28.96 20.59 -9.33
C PRO A 117 28.38 20.77 -7.92
N PHE A 118 28.25 19.69 -7.14
CA PHE A 118 27.55 19.70 -5.87
C PHE A 118 28.38 20.38 -4.78
N ASN A 119 27.97 21.59 -4.39
CA ASN A 119 28.73 22.37 -3.44
C ASN A 119 28.74 21.76 -2.04
N ASP A 120 27.59 21.26 -1.64
CA ASP A 120 27.29 20.72 -0.31
C ASP A 120 27.22 19.17 -0.33
N LEU A 121 28.09 18.53 -1.11
CA LEU A 121 28.11 17.07 -1.26
C LEU A 121 28.22 16.33 0.08
N GLN A 122 29.03 16.85 1.01
CA GLN A 122 29.19 16.26 2.34
C GLN A 122 27.87 16.29 3.14
N ARG A 123 27.15 17.42 3.07
CA ARG A 123 25.82 17.59 3.69
C ARG A 123 24.85 16.55 3.13
N LEU A 124 24.84 16.35 1.81
CA LEU A 124 24.03 15.33 1.16
C LEU A 124 24.41 13.91 1.61
N CYS A 125 25.70 13.59 1.71
CA CYS A 125 26.17 12.29 2.17
C CYS A 125 25.72 11.96 3.61
N TYR A 126 25.67 12.95 4.51
CA TYR A 126 25.12 12.76 5.86
C TYR A 126 23.62 12.46 5.85
N LEU A 127 22.83 13.16 5.01
CA LEU A 127 21.38 12.96 4.95
C LEU A 127 20.98 11.66 4.26
N VAL A 128 21.82 11.17 3.34
CA VAL A 128 21.69 9.85 2.71
C VAL A 128 22.28 8.74 3.61
N ASN A 129 22.91 9.12 4.72
CA ASN A 129 23.57 8.24 5.69
C ASN A 129 24.66 7.35 5.05
N CYS A 130 25.43 7.84 4.09
CA CYS A 130 26.39 7.00 3.35
C CYS A 130 27.85 7.11 3.83
N LEU A 131 28.10 7.83 4.93
CA LEU A 131 29.45 8.10 5.45
C LEU A 131 29.94 7.08 6.49
N THR A 132 29.02 6.46 7.21
CA THR A 132 29.32 5.50 8.28
C THR A 132 28.84 4.13 7.84
N SER A 133 29.74 3.17 7.64
CA SER A 133 29.37 1.80 7.23
C SER A 133 28.66 1.03 8.35
N PHE A 134 29.03 1.28 9.60
CA PHE A 134 28.45 0.64 10.78
C PHE A 134 28.45 1.59 11.99
N GLN A 135 27.34 1.67 12.71
CA GLN A 135 27.20 2.46 13.94
C GLN A 135 26.45 1.67 15.01
N LEU A 136 27.10 1.43 16.16
CA LEU A 136 26.45 0.88 17.33
C LEU A 136 25.67 1.98 18.07
N ILE A 137 24.35 1.80 18.26
CA ILE A 137 23.48 2.74 18.97
C ILE A 137 23.36 2.30 20.44
N ASP A 138 22.91 1.06 20.66
CA ASP A 138 22.85 0.43 21.98
C ASP A 138 23.55 -0.93 21.94
N SER A 139 24.62 -1.04 22.72
CA SER A 139 25.40 -2.27 22.92
C SER A 139 24.66 -3.38 23.65
N GLY A 140 23.43 -3.16 24.12
CA GLY A 140 22.63 -4.18 24.79
C GLY A 140 22.33 -3.84 26.25
N THR A 141 21.08 -3.48 26.53
CA THR A 141 20.58 -3.11 27.85
C THR A 141 19.50 -4.07 28.34
N LEU A 142 19.48 -4.34 29.65
CA LEU A 142 18.38 -5.09 30.27
C LEU A 142 17.23 -4.12 30.55
N ASN A 143 16.10 -4.36 29.90
CA ASN A 143 14.89 -3.60 30.14
C ASN A 143 14.18 -4.14 31.39
N ASN A 144 14.44 -3.48 32.53
CA ASN A 144 13.88 -3.88 33.82
C ASN A 144 12.39 -3.54 33.97
N GLN A 145 11.80 -2.75 33.06
CA GLN A 145 10.40 -2.33 33.13
C GLN A 145 9.44 -3.37 32.53
N ILE A 146 9.94 -4.27 31.68
CA ILE A 146 9.12 -5.29 31.02
C ILE A 146 9.43 -6.67 31.60
N ILE A 147 8.39 -7.36 32.05
CA ILE A 147 8.48 -8.74 32.53
C ILE A 147 8.61 -9.68 31.31
N SER A 148 9.67 -10.48 31.28
CA SER A 148 9.98 -11.45 30.22
C SER A 148 8.79 -12.35 29.86
N GLU A 149 8.00 -12.79 30.86
CA GLU A 149 6.85 -13.67 30.66
C GLU A 149 5.76 -13.06 29.77
N ASN A 150 5.46 -11.77 29.94
CA ASN A 150 4.44 -11.08 29.13
C ASN A 150 4.91 -10.95 27.68
N TYR A 151 6.18 -10.58 27.50
CA TYR A 151 6.81 -10.49 26.19
C TYR A 151 6.84 -11.83 25.45
N ILE A 152 7.18 -12.92 26.14
CA ILE A 152 7.16 -14.28 25.58
C ILE A 152 5.72 -14.69 25.23
N ARG A 153 4.74 -14.34 26.05
CA ARG A 153 3.32 -14.63 25.77
C ARG A 153 2.83 -13.94 24.50
N GLU A 154 3.21 -12.68 24.29
CA GLU A 154 2.90 -11.95 23.06
C GLU A 154 3.60 -12.55 21.84
N LEU A 155 4.89 -12.88 21.94
CA LEU A 155 5.62 -13.53 20.85
C LEU A 155 5.01 -14.89 20.48
N LYS A 156 4.60 -15.70 21.46
CA LYS A 156 3.87 -16.96 21.20
C LYS A 156 2.58 -16.73 20.41
N ARG A 157 1.89 -15.61 20.65
CA ARG A 157 0.62 -15.29 19.98
C ARG A 157 0.82 -14.77 18.56
N PHE A 158 1.79 -13.88 18.35
CA PHE A 158 1.92 -13.15 17.08
C PHE A 158 3.09 -13.63 16.20
N GLN A 159 4.13 -14.23 16.79
CA GLN A 159 5.36 -14.66 16.10
C GLN A 159 5.89 -16.00 16.67
N PRO A 160 5.10 -17.09 16.61
CA PRO A 160 5.43 -18.36 17.29
C PRO A 160 6.75 -19.00 16.82
N ASN A 161 7.18 -18.68 15.60
CA ASN A 161 8.40 -19.23 14.99
C ASN A 161 9.68 -18.49 15.43
N ASN A 162 9.58 -17.37 16.17
CA ASN A 162 10.74 -16.60 16.61
C ASN A 162 11.32 -17.14 17.92
N SER A 163 11.62 -18.44 17.93
CA SER A 163 12.26 -19.12 19.04
C SER A 163 13.20 -20.22 18.57
N PHE A 164 14.19 -20.54 19.40
CA PHE A 164 15.05 -21.70 19.21
C PHE A 164 15.45 -22.31 20.55
N THR A 165 15.71 -23.62 20.55
CA THR A 165 16.08 -24.36 21.76
C THR A 165 17.56 -24.71 21.73
N VAL A 166 18.26 -24.31 22.78
CA VAL A 166 19.67 -24.63 22.99
C VAL A 166 19.77 -25.81 23.94
N ASN A 167 20.31 -26.93 23.44
CA ASN A 167 20.50 -28.13 24.24
C ASN A 167 21.46 -27.90 25.42
N ALA A 168 21.31 -28.72 26.47
CA ALA A 168 22.25 -28.72 27.58
C ALA A 168 23.68 -29.00 27.10
N ARG A 169 24.68 -28.35 27.71
CA ARG A 169 26.11 -28.54 27.41
C ARG A 169 26.55 -28.20 25.98
N HIS A 170 25.77 -27.40 25.23
CA HIS A 170 26.11 -27.00 23.86
C HIS A 170 26.32 -25.49 23.73
N ILE A 171 27.13 -25.07 22.76
CA ILE A 171 27.12 -23.70 22.24
C ILE A 171 26.27 -23.73 20.98
N PHE A 172 25.30 -22.81 20.89
CA PHE A 172 24.46 -22.68 19.72
C PHE A 172 24.63 -21.29 19.11
N LYS A 173 24.74 -21.24 17.78
CA LYS A 173 24.78 -20.02 16.99
C LYS A 173 23.50 -19.95 16.16
N HIS A 174 22.68 -18.95 16.42
CA HIS A 174 21.53 -18.63 15.58
C HIS A 174 21.90 -17.47 14.66
N ILE A 175 21.68 -17.65 13.35
CA ILE A 175 22.11 -16.69 12.32
C ILE A 175 20.87 -16.08 11.69
N ILE A 176 20.81 -14.75 11.66
CA ILE A 176 19.72 -13.98 11.07
C ILE A 176 20.30 -13.09 9.97
N PRO A 177 19.85 -13.20 8.71
CA PRO A 177 20.31 -12.31 7.64
C PRO A 177 19.82 -10.89 7.89
N ILE A 178 20.73 -9.93 7.71
CA ILE A 178 20.49 -8.50 7.76
C ILE A 178 20.69 -7.95 6.35
N ASN A 179 19.68 -7.29 5.80
CA ASN A 179 19.80 -6.66 4.49
C ASN A 179 20.76 -5.46 4.56
N ASP A 180 21.12 -4.93 3.40
CA ASP A 180 21.85 -3.67 3.32
C ASP A 180 21.01 -2.51 3.86
N ARG A 181 21.69 -1.49 4.38
CA ARG A 181 21.11 -0.23 4.86
C ARG A 181 19.97 -0.43 5.87
N GLN A 182 20.25 -1.08 6.99
CA GLN A 182 19.24 -1.32 8.04
C GLN A 182 19.63 -0.64 9.36
N SER A 183 18.65 -0.02 10.01
CA SER A 183 18.61 0.09 11.47
C SER A 183 18.01 -1.21 12.00
N VAL A 184 18.74 -1.88 12.86
CA VAL A 184 18.41 -3.20 13.39
C VAL A 184 18.23 -3.08 14.89
N GLN A 185 17.00 -3.28 15.33
CA GLN A 185 16.66 -3.45 16.74
C GLN A 185 16.50 -4.94 17.03
N TRP A 186 17.17 -5.41 18.07
CA TRP A 186 17.12 -6.81 18.48
C TRP A 186 16.72 -6.91 19.94
N CYS A 187 15.83 -7.87 20.24
CA CYS A 187 15.36 -8.16 21.59
C CYS A 187 15.37 -9.67 21.82
N ILE A 188 15.86 -10.11 22.98
CA ILE A 188 15.91 -11.52 23.37
C ILE A 188 15.43 -11.74 24.82
N ALA A 189 14.77 -12.88 25.03
CA ALA A 189 14.29 -13.33 26.34
C ALA A 189 14.41 -14.87 26.43
N SER A 190 14.43 -15.41 27.65
CA SER A 190 14.44 -16.85 27.91
C SER A 190 13.24 -17.23 28.78
N GLU A 191 12.71 -18.45 28.61
CA GLU A 191 11.67 -18.94 29.51
C GLU A 191 12.21 -19.30 30.90
N LYS A 192 13.50 -19.69 30.99
CA LYS A 192 14.10 -20.19 32.23
C LYS A 192 15.58 -19.84 32.32
N HIS A 193 16.01 -19.49 33.54
CA HIS A 193 17.39 -19.32 34.00
C HIS A 193 18.22 -18.23 33.27
N PRO A 194 19.27 -17.69 33.91
CA PRO A 194 20.18 -16.74 33.27
C PRO A 194 21.09 -17.40 32.22
N CYS A 195 21.39 -16.73 31.11
CA CYS A 195 22.16 -17.27 29.97
C CYS A 195 23.53 -16.59 29.82
N ASN A 196 24.50 -17.29 29.20
CA ASN A 196 25.71 -16.67 28.69
C ASN A 196 25.48 -16.32 27.21
N ILE A 197 25.58 -15.04 26.86
CA ILE A 197 25.10 -14.52 25.59
C ILE A 197 26.19 -13.66 24.95
N GLN A 198 26.42 -13.89 23.67
CA GLN A 198 27.22 -13.05 22.80
C GLN A 198 26.42 -12.76 21.52
N ILE A 199 26.42 -11.50 21.09
CA ILE A 199 25.70 -11.05 19.90
C ILE A 199 26.71 -10.33 19.02
N GLU A 200 26.78 -10.75 17.77
CA GLU A 200 27.74 -10.25 16.80
C GLU A 200 27.04 -9.87 15.50
N TYR A 201 27.60 -8.92 14.79
CA TYR A 201 27.22 -8.61 13.41
C TYR A 201 28.43 -8.86 12.50
N GLN A 202 28.24 -9.67 11.47
CA GLN A 202 29.27 -10.04 10.50
C GLN A 202 28.85 -9.57 9.10
N THR A 203 29.70 -8.84 8.39
CA THR A 203 29.40 -8.38 7.02
C THR A 203 29.54 -9.52 6.01
N SER A 204 28.85 -9.42 4.87
CA SER A 204 28.87 -10.48 3.83
C SER A 204 30.08 -10.39 2.88
N GLU A 205 30.95 -9.39 3.04
CA GLU A 205 32.12 -9.16 2.17
C GLU A 205 33.34 -10.00 2.61
N LEU A 206 34.28 -10.24 1.69
CA LEU A 206 35.45 -11.15 1.80
C LEU A 206 36.40 -10.94 3.00
N ASN A 207 36.21 -9.89 3.80
CA ASN A 207 37.07 -9.55 4.94
C ASN A 207 36.53 -9.98 6.32
N ASP A 208 35.34 -10.59 6.42
CA ASP A 208 34.79 -11.15 7.68
C ASP A 208 34.85 -10.16 8.88
N ASP A 209 34.62 -8.86 8.64
CA ASP A 209 34.62 -7.86 9.70
C ASP A 209 33.47 -8.14 10.67
N THR A 210 33.82 -8.67 11.85
CA THR A 210 32.88 -9.08 12.89
C THR A 210 32.86 -8.03 14.00
N GLN A 211 31.69 -7.43 14.22
CA GLN A 211 31.44 -6.45 15.28
C GLN A 211 30.73 -7.14 16.44
N VAL A 212 31.37 -7.18 17.62
CA VAL A 212 30.73 -7.70 18.84
C VAL A 212 29.80 -6.61 19.39
N LEU A 213 28.49 -6.85 19.33
CA LEU A 213 27.47 -5.93 19.81
C LEU A 213 27.31 -6.04 21.33
N PHE A 214 27.25 -7.26 21.84
CA PHE A 214 27.08 -7.58 23.26
C PHE A 214 27.82 -8.86 23.62
N CYS A 215 28.46 -8.92 24.79
CA CYS A 215 29.06 -10.16 25.31
C CYS A 215 29.09 -10.15 26.84
N LYS A 216 28.21 -10.96 27.48
CA LYS A 216 28.20 -11.13 28.94
C LYS A 216 27.74 -12.51 29.37
N GLU A 217 28.20 -12.93 30.55
CA GLU A 217 27.83 -14.19 31.19
C GLU A 217 26.72 -14.00 32.24
N LYS A 218 25.95 -15.07 32.49
CA LYS A 218 24.90 -15.18 33.54
C LYS A 218 23.88 -14.02 33.53
N ILE A 219 23.47 -13.58 32.35
CA ILE A 219 22.47 -12.52 32.19
C ILE A 219 21.07 -13.06 32.44
N SER A 220 20.32 -12.42 33.33
CA SER A 220 18.95 -12.79 33.72
C SER A 220 17.89 -12.41 32.68
N ILE A 221 18.05 -12.88 31.44
CA ILE A 221 17.04 -12.73 30.38
C ILE A 221 15.78 -13.58 30.61
N ASP A 222 15.78 -14.40 31.66
CA ASP A 222 14.61 -15.10 32.18
C ASP A 222 13.68 -14.19 32.97
N LYS A 223 14.17 -13.06 33.47
CA LYS A 223 13.40 -12.08 34.24
C LYS A 223 13.10 -10.81 33.45
N HIS A 224 14.05 -10.38 32.64
CA HIS A 224 14.01 -9.14 31.88
C HIS A 224 14.33 -9.38 30.41
N ILE A 225 14.02 -8.42 29.55
CA ILE A 225 14.36 -8.49 28.13
C ILE A 225 15.74 -7.86 27.94
N LEU A 226 16.63 -8.52 27.20
CA LEU A 226 17.84 -7.89 26.70
C LEU A 226 17.54 -7.33 25.31
N GLN A 227 17.80 -6.04 25.11
CA GLN A 227 17.55 -5.35 23.85
C GLN A 227 18.77 -4.51 23.44
N GLY A 228 18.99 -4.33 22.16
CA GLY A 228 20.02 -3.42 21.64
C GLY A 228 19.74 -3.00 20.20
N GLU A 229 20.58 -2.11 19.68
CA GLU A 229 20.33 -1.41 18.42
C GLU A 229 21.62 -1.03 17.70
N PHE A 230 21.65 -1.18 16.38
CA PHE A 230 22.74 -0.72 15.53
C PHE A 230 22.25 -0.34 14.12
N GLU A 231 23.05 0.45 13.41
CA GLU A 231 22.86 0.78 12.00
C GLU A 231 23.99 0.20 11.16
N THR A 232 23.67 -0.30 9.97
CA THR A 232 24.65 -0.79 9.00
C THR A 232 24.27 -0.41 7.57
N GLN A 233 25.25 -0.04 6.74
CA GLN A 233 25.07 0.16 5.30
C GLN A 233 25.22 -1.15 4.51
N GLU A 234 25.88 -2.14 5.09
CA GLU A 234 26.25 -3.37 4.39
C GLU A 234 25.27 -4.51 4.73
N ALA A 235 25.09 -5.43 3.78
CA ALA A 235 24.37 -6.66 4.06
C ALA A 235 25.26 -7.60 4.89
N GLY A 236 24.65 -8.31 5.84
CA GLY A 236 25.41 -9.13 6.78
C GLY A 236 24.53 -10.13 7.52
N GLN A 237 25.05 -10.61 8.64
CA GLN A 237 24.39 -11.59 9.50
C GLN A 237 24.50 -11.14 10.95
N LEU A 238 23.35 -11.06 11.62
CA LEU A 238 23.28 -10.96 13.07
C LEU A 238 23.36 -12.36 13.65
N ILE A 239 24.37 -12.60 14.49
CA ILE A 239 24.67 -13.90 15.06
C ILE A 239 24.41 -13.83 16.57
N ILE A 240 23.43 -14.62 17.03
CA ILE A 240 23.12 -14.80 18.45
C ILE A 240 23.80 -16.08 18.93
N ILE A 241 24.79 -15.94 19.80
CA ILE A 241 25.56 -17.03 20.37
C ILE A 241 25.12 -17.25 21.81
N ILE A 242 24.60 -18.45 22.09
CA ILE A 242 24.20 -18.86 23.43
C ILE A 242 25.15 -19.96 23.89
N ASN A 243 25.96 -19.65 24.90
CA ASN A 243 26.85 -20.63 25.51
C ASN A 243 26.13 -21.33 26.67
N ASN A 244 25.65 -22.55 26.41
CA ASN A 244 24.98 -23.39 27.40
C ASN A 244 25.89 -24.51 27.94
N GLN A 245 27.21 -24.45 27.73
CA GLN A 245 28.15 -25.50 28.13
C GLN A 245 28.16 -25.79 29.63
N GLN A 246 28.01 -24.74 30.44
CA GLN A 246 28.07 -24.83 31.90
C GLN A 246 26.73 -25.21 32.56
N PHE A 247 25.65 -25.37 31.79
CA PHE A 247 24.31 -25.60 32.33
C PHE A 247 23.74 -26.97 31.91
N GLN A 248 22.96 -27.56 32.82
CA GLN A 248 22.45 -28.93 32.68
C GLN A 248 21.08 -29.02 32.00
N ALA A 249 20.35 -27.90 31.88
CA ALA A 249 19.02 -27.86 31.28
C ALA A 249 19.05 -27.21 29.88
N PRO A 250 18.19 -27.65 28.95
CA PRO A 250 17.97 -26.95 27.70
C PRO A 250 17.30 -25.60 27.95
N ARG A 251 17.51 -24.65 27.04
CA ARG A 251 16.98 -23.29 27.14
C ARG A 251 16.25 -22.92 25.87
N THR A 252 15.02 -22.44 26.01
CA THR A 252 14.25 -21.88 24.91
C THR A 252 14.49 -20.37 24.88
N ILE A 253 15.10 -19.89 23.81
CA ILE A 253 15.35 -18.47 23.58
C ILE A 253 14.28 -17.94 22.63
N TRP A 254 13.63 -16.86 23.04
CA TRP A 254 12.68 -16.10 22.26
C TRP A 254 13.36 -14.82 21.79
N TYR A 255 13.15 -14.46 20.54
CA TYR A 255 13.78 -13.27 19.97
C TYR A 255 12.80 -12.46 19.11
N ARG A 256 13.14 -11.19 18.88
CA ARG A 256 12.45 -10.32 17.94
C ARG A 256 13.51 -9.43 17.31
N ILE A 257 13.57 -9.45 15.98
CA ILE A 257 14.43 -8.56 15.21
C ILE A 257 13.53 -7.68 14.37
N THR A 258 13.69 -6.38 14.51
CA THR A 258 13.05 -5.38 13.66
C THR A 258 14.15 -4.80 12.77
N GLN A 259 14.00 -4.95 11.46
CA GLN A 259 14.88 -4.34 10.47
C GLN A 259 14.12 -3.22 9.79
N ILE A 260 14.61 -2.00 9.92
CA ILE A 260 14.04 -0.81 9.31
C ILE A 260 15.08 -0.28 8.34
N THR A 261 14.70 -0.08 7.07
CA THR A 261 15.62 0.50 6.09
C THR A 261 16.06 1.87 6.60
N LEU A 262 17.36 2.17 6.56
CA LEU A 262 17.91 3.46 6.95
C LEU A 262 17.28 4.53 6.08
N SER A 263 16.24 5.16 6.60
CA SER A 263 15.50 6.17 5.88
C SER A 263 16.36 7.41 5.79
N THR A 264 16.51 7.87 4.56
CA THR A 264 16.87 9.25 4.27
C THR A 264 15.92 10.17 5.01
N SER A 265 16.41 11.25 5.63
CA SER A 265 15.59 12.16 6.43
C SER A 265 14.27 12.52 5.71
N HIS A 266 13.14 12.12 6.29
CA HIS A 266 11.81 12.40 5.76
C HIS A 266 11.57 13.91 5.63
N LEU A 267 12.05 14.68 6.60
CA LEU A 267 11.94 16.13 6.58
C LEU A 267 12.78 16.72 5.44
N PHE A 268 14.02 16.25 5.24
CA PHE A 268 14.82 16.64 4.08
C PHE A 268 14.14 16.29 2.75
N HIS A 269 13.64 15.06 2.60
CA HIS A 269 12.97 14.64 1.37
C HIS A 269 11.71 15.43 1.08
N GLY A 270 10.93 15.75 2.11
CA GLY A 270 9.74 16.57 1.96
C GLY A 270 10.06 18.00 1.55
N ILE A 271 11.06 18.63 2.20
CA ILE A 271 11.56 19.97 1.80
C ILE A 271 12.08 19.92 0.38
N PHE A 272 12.90 18.92 0.05
CA PHE A 272 13.45 18.77 -1.28
C PHE A 272 12.34 18.62 -2.33
N ASN A 273 11.35 17.76 -2.08
CA ASN A 273 10.22 17.55 -2.99
C ASN A 273 9.36 18.82 -3.15
N MET A 274 9.16 19.59 -2.08
CA MET A 274 8.47 20.89 -2.13
C MET A 274 9.17 21.83 -3.11
N PHE A 275 10.48 22.05 -2.95
CA PHE A 275 11.25 22.87 -3.87
C PHE A 275 11.25 22.25 -5.29
N TYR A 276 11.43 20.95 -5.40
CA TYR A 276 11.44 20.26 -6.69
C TYR A 276 10.13 20.47 -7.48
N GLN A 277 8.97 20.34 -6.85
CA GLN A 277 7.66 20.53 -7.50
C GLN A 277 7.42 21.98 -7.94
N GLN A 278 7.94 22.96 -7.20
CA GLN A 278 7.88 24.37 -7.59
C GLN A 278 8.63 24.66 -8.90
N TYR A 279 9.76 23.98 -9.15
CA TYR A 279 10.56 24.19 -10.37
C TYR A 279 10.26 23.18 -11.49
N TYR A 280 9.76 21.98 -11.19
CA TYR A 280 9.63 20.86 -12.12
C TYR A 280 8.25 20.17 -12.05
N THR A 281 7.19 20.96 -12.20
CA THR A 281 5.77 20.57 -12.01
C THR A 281 5.25 19.42 -12.91
N GLN A 282 6.08 18.84 -13.78
CA GLN A 282 5.78 17.68 -14.64
C GLN A 282 6.96 16.69 -14.62
N SER A 283 6.79 15.56 -13.93
CA SER A 283 7.82 14.62 -13.45
C SER A 283 8.57 13.78 -14.49
N ILE A 284 8.62 14.17 -15.77
CA ILE A 284 9.21 13.35 -16.86
C ILE A 284 10.47 13.99 -17.46
N ARG A 285 10.83 15.23 -17.09
CA ARG A 285 12.01 15.89 -17.66
C ARG A 285 13.30 15.38 -17.02
N ILE A 286 14.27 15.04 -17.87
CA ILE A 286 15.66 14.76 -17.47
C ILE A 286 16.27 16.09 -16.97
N ILE A 287 16.88 16.06 -15.78
CA ILE A 287 17.48 17.23 -15.14
C ILE A 287 19.00 17.20 -15.27
N LYS A 288 19.63 18.35 -15.49
CA LYS A 288 21.10 18.41 -15.50
C LYS A 288 21.65 18.52 -14.09
N GLU A 289 22.84 17.97 -13.86
CA GLU A 289 23.52 17.95 -12.56
C GLU A 289 23.71 19.34 -11.95
N GLY A 290 23.99 20.36 -12.78
CA GLY A 290 24.13 21.74 -12.33
C GLY A 290 22.82 22.39 -11.86
N GLU A 291 21.70 22.03 -12.49
CA GLU A 291 20.37 22.55 -12.11
C GLU A 291 19.91 21.94 -10.78
N LEU A 292 20.16 20.65 -10.59
CA LEU A 292 19.86 19.98 -9.32
C LEU A 292 20.75 20.47 -8.19
N SER A 293 22.03 20.76 -8.46
CA SER A 293 22.92 21.37 -7.46
C SER A 293 22.40 22.72 -6.98
N GLN A 294 21.94 23.59 -7.88
CA GLN A 294 21.37 24.88 -7.49
C GLN A 294 20.08 24.72 -6.67
N LEU A 295 19.28 23.69 -6.97
CA LEU A 295 18.10 23.35 -6.17
C LEU A 295 18.51 22.91 -4.76
N LEU A 296 19.53 22.06 -4.64
CA LEU A 296 20.05 21.62 -3.34
C LEU A 296 20.58 22.78 -2.51
N ASP A 297 21.31 23.72 -3.10
CA ASP A 297 21.80 24.92 -2.38
C ASP A 297 20.63 25.72 -1.78
N LYS A 298 19.51 25.84 -2.52
CA LYS A 298 18.27 26.48 -2.00
C LYS A 298 17.62 25.66 -0.88
N VAL A 299 17.56 24.34 -1.03
CA VAL A 299 17.01 23.42 -0.02
C VAL A 299 17.82 23.50 1.27
N PHE A 300 19.15 23.51 1.19
CA PHE A 300 20.02 23.65 2.36
C PHE A 300 19.88 25.03 3.00
N THR A 301 19.78 26.10 2.21
CA THR A 301 19.48 27.45 2.73
C THR A 301 18.16 27.46 3.49
N PHE A 302 17.12 26.81 2.97
CA PHE A 302 15.84 26.70 3.65
C PHE A 302 15.95 25.91 4.96
N ILE A 303 16.67 24.79 4.96
CA ILE A 303 16.93 23.99 6.18
C ILE A 303 17.67 24.84 7.22
N ASP A 304 18.69 25.59 6.82
CA ASP A 304 19.43 26.45 7.73
C ASP A 304 18.54 27.55 8.32
N ASN A 305 17.68 28.16 7.48
CA ASN A 305 16.69 29.13 7.94
C ASN A 305 15.68 28.49 8.91
N LEU A 306 15.27 27.24 8.66
CA LEU A 306 14.33 26.48 9.49
C LEU A 306 14.93 26.23 10.88
N LEU A 307 16.16 25.73 10.91
CA LEU A 307 16.90 25.46 12.15
C LEU A 307 17.21 26.75 12.93
N ASN A 308 17.35 27.89 12.24
CA ASN A 308 17.52 29.21 12.87
C ASN A 308 16.19 29.85 13.29
N GLY A 309 15.05 29.29 12.88
CA GLY A 309 13.71 29.84 13.14
C GLY A 309 13.39 31.11 12.33
N THR A 310 14.14 31.40 11.27
CA THR A 310 13.97 32.60 10.42
C THR A 310 12.98 32.39 9.26
N VAL A 311 12.50 31.16 9.05
CA VAL A 311 11.48 30.85 8.02
C VAL A 311 10.14 31.48 8.43
N SER A 312 9.44 32.06 7.45
CA SER A 312 8.11 32.64 7.67
C SER A 312 7.04 31.54 7.78
N LEU A 313 5.93 31.79 8.48
CA LEU A 313 4.81 30.84 8.54
C LEU A 313 4.24 30.56 7.14
N ARG A 314 4.27 31.55 6.24
CA ARG A 314 3.89 31.38 4.83
C ARG A 314 4.70 30.30 4.13
N ASP A 315 6.03 30.34 4.27
CA ASP A 315 6.93 29.37 3.64
C ASP A 315 6.84 27.97 4.30
N MET A 316 6.28 27.90 5.52
CA MET A 316 5.97 26.63 6.20
C MET A 316 4.68 25.97 5.69
N THR A 317 3.85 26.67 4.92
CA THR A 317 2.54 26.18 4.46
C THR A 317 2.67 24.90 3.67
N ASP A 318 3.58 24.86 2.71
CA ASP A 318 3.82 23.68 1.88
C ASP A 318 4.42 22.53 2.71
N LEU A 319 5.24 22.86 3.70
CA LEU A 319 5.85 21.90 4.62
C LEU A 319 4.81 21.21 5.52
N LYS A 320 3.63 21.81 5.73
CA LYS A 320 2.49 21.19 6.46
C LYS A 320 2.20 19.77 5.95
N THR A 321 2.22 19.58 4.63
CA THR A 321 1.95 18.29 3.97
C THR A 321 2.99 17.21 4.27
N VAL A 322 4.17 17.62 4.73
CA VAL A 322 5.30 16.74 5.03
C VAL A 322 5.24 16.21 6.46
N PHE A 323 4.87 17.05 7.45
CA PHE A 323 4.98 16.66 8.88
C PHE A 323 3.70 16.77 9.71
N CYS A 324 2.69 17.57 9.32
CA CYS A 324 1.54 17.80 10.21
C CYS A 324 0.57 16.60 10.31
N ASP A 325 0.61 15.68 9.34
CA ASP A 325 -0.28 14.52 9.22
C ASP A 325 0.47 13.18 9.18
N LYS A 326 1.78 13.15 9.48
CA LYS A 326 2.60 11.93 9.42
C LYS A 326 3.21 11.63 10.79
N ASN A 327 3.28 10.34 11.15
CA ASN A 327 3.91 9.86 12.38
C ASN A 327 5.45 9.90 12.27
N ILE A 328 5.99 11.10 12.08
CA ILE A 328 7.42 11.34 11.99
C ILE A 328 7.95 11.63 13.40
N HIS A 329 9.02 10.96 13.80
CA HIS A 329 9.77 11.30 15.01
C HIS A 329 10.53 12.62 14.78
N VAL A 330 9.81 13.75 14.91
CA VAL A 330 10.31 15.11 14.59
C VAL A 330 11.67 15.39 15.24
N ARG A 331 11.87 14.94 16.48
CA ARG A 331 13.15 15.12 17.21
C ARG A 331 14.33 14.43 16.50
N GLU A 332 14.15 13.20 16.04
CA GLU A 332 15.21 12.45 15.36
C GLU A 332 15.51 13.05 13.98
N GLU A 333 14.47 13.49 13.27
CA GLU A 333 14.61 14.16 11.98
C GLU A 333 15.31 15.52 12.11
N VAL A 334 14.93 16.34 13.09
CA VAL A 334 15.59 17.61 13.40
C VAL A 334 17.06 17.37 13.81
N LYS A 335 17.33 16.33 14.60
CA LYS A 335 18.71 15.94 14.96
C LYS A 335 19.54 15.56 13.72
N LYS A 336 18.97 14.82 12.77
CA LYS A 336 19.61 14.51 11.47
C LYS A 336 19.92 15.80 10.68
N LEU A 337 18.98 16.76 10.63
CA LEU A 337 19.19 18.06 9.98
C LEU A 337 20.28 18.92 10.66
N PHE A 338 20.36 18.93 12.00
CA PHE A 338 21.45 19.63 12.70
C PHE A 338 22.81 18.98 12.49
N THR A 339 22.87 17.66 12.44
CA THR A 339 24.12 16.91 12.19
C THR A 339 24.71 17.27 10.83
N ASN A 340 23.85 17.46 9.83
CA ASN A 340 24.20 17.96 8.50
C ASN A 340 24.86 19.36 8.54
N ARG A 341 24.38 20.30 9.38
CA ARG A 341 24.92 21.67 9.51
C ARG A 341 26.30 21.74 10.19
N SER A 342 26.59 20.83 11.12
CA SER A 342 27.84 20.82 11.92
C SER A 342 29.13 20.52 11.12
N SER A 343 29.00 20.22 9.84
CA SER A 343 30.08 19.85 8.93
C SER A 343 30.77 21.06 8.28
N ASP A 344 30.01 22.10 7.93
CA ASP A 344 30.55 23.31 7.28
C ASP A 344 31.39 24.17 8.23
N GLU A 345 30.97 24.29 9.50
CA GLU A 345 31.73 25.08 10.49
C GLU A 345 33.07 24.43 10.87
N ARG A 346 33.19 23.10 10.75
CA ARG A 346 34.46 22.38 10.96
C ARG A 346 35.46 22.63 9.82
N ALA A 347 34.99 22.91 8.61
CA ALA A 347 35.83 23.19 7.44
C ALA A 347 36.41 24.62 7.49
N ILE A 348 35.62 25.61 7.92
CA ILE A 348 36.06 27.02 7.97
C ILE A 348 37.02 27.28 9.14
N ARG A 349 36.83 26.66 10.31
CA ARG A 349 37.65 26.95 11.50
C ARG A 349 38.99 26.18 11.57
N LYS A 350 39.17 25.10 10.82
CA LYS A 350 40.46 24.38 10.79
C LYS A 350 41.56 25.08 10.00
N GLN A 351 41.25 26.15 9.25
CA GLN A 351 42.26 26.97 8.56
C GLN A 351 42.70 28.21 9.36
N SER A 352 42.04 28.54 10.48
CA SER A 352 42.38 29.72 11.29
C SER A 352 42.58 29.38 12.77
N SER A 353 43.85 29.16 13.15
CA SER A 353 44.43 29.30 14.50
C SER A 353 43.88 28.43 15.66
N PHE A 354 44.85 27.89 16.41
CA PHE A 354 44.72 27.28 17.73
C PHE A 354 43.92 28.16 18.71
N VAL A 355 42.65 27.84 18.94
CA VAL A 355 41.98 28.11 20.22
C VAL A 355 41.14 26.89 20.58
N ASN A 356 41.54 26.22 21.68
CA ASN A 356 40.75 25.18 22.33
C ASN A 356 39.47 25.81 22.88
N THR A 357 38.43 25.87 22.06
CA THR A 357 37.06 26.10 22.49
C THR A 357 36.30 24.82 22.21
N THR A 358 35.78 24.23 23.28
CA THR A 358 34.92 23.04 23.28
C THR A 358 33.90 23.05 22.14
N MET A 359 33.90 21.97 21.36
CA MET A 359 33.14 21.78 20.13
C MET A 359 31.61 21.87 20.36
N ASN A 360 30.93 22.69 19.56
CA ASN A 360 29.46 22.74 19.50
C ASN A 360 28.94 21.53 18.70
N SER A 361 28.72 20.39 19.37
CA SER A 361 27.59 19.54 19.00
C SER A 361 26.30 20.36 19.22
N PRO A 362 25.25 20.21 18.38
CA PRO A 362 23.97 20.86 18.65
C PRO A 362 23.56 20.50 20.09
N THR A 363 23.32 21.53 20.89
CA THR A 363 22.89 21.30 22.28
C THR A 363 21.50 20.71 22.24
N GLU A 364 21.19 19.80 23.18
CA GLU A 364 19.84 19.22 23.26
C GLU A 364 18.74 20.29 23.30
N LYS A 365 19.07 21.45 23.88
CA LYS A 365 18.23 22.66 23.93
C LYS A 365 17.89 23.23 22.54
N GLU A 366 18.83 23.25 21.60
CA GLU A 366 18.59 23.75 20.24
C GLU A 366 17.66 22.81 19.45
N ILE A 367 17.83 21.50 19.65
CA ILE A 367 16.95 20.48 19.05
C ILE A 367 15.54 20.61 19.63
N GLU A 368 15.42 20.68 20.96
CA GLU A 368 14.13 20.86 21.64
C GLU A 368 13.43 22.15 21.22
N GLN A 369 14.17 23.25 21.04
CA GLN A 369 13.60 24.52 20.60
C GLN A 369 13.00 24.45 19.19
N VAL A 370 13.67 23.82 18.23
CA VAL A 370 13.12 23.63 16.88
C VAL A 370 11.92 22.68 16.90
N CYS A 371 11.98 21.61 17.71
CA CYS A 371 10.84 20.71 17.88
C CYS A 371 9.61 21.44 18.44
N GLU A 372 9.82 22.31 19.42
CA GLU A 372 8.78 23.16 19.99
C GLU A 372 8.15 24.06 18.91
N TRP A 373 8.97 24.73 18.10
CA TRP A 373 8.46 25.59 17.03
C TRP A 373 7.60 24.82 16.01
N LEU A 374 8.06 23.64 15.58
CA LEU A 374 7.33 22.79 14.65
C LEU A 374 6.02 22.28 15.26
N GLN A 375 6.00 21.96 16.55
CA GLN A 375 4.80 21.54 17.26
C GLN A 375 3.78 22.67 17.38
N ILE A 376 4.20 23.89 17.73
CA ILE A 376 3.31 25.06 17.78
C ILE A 376 2.74 25.36 16.39
N TYR A 377 3.56 25.25 15.34
CA TYR A 377 3.10 25.39 13.96
C TYR A 377 2.07 24.32 13.58
N GLN A 378 2.28 23.06 13.98
CA GLN A 378 1.33 21.99 13.70
C GLN A 378 -0.05 22.32 14.29
N TYR A 379 -0.10 22.80 15.54
CA TYR A 379 -1.34 23.27 16.15
C TYR A 379 -1.94 24.45 15.38
N TYR A 380 -1.13 25.48 15.10
CA TYR A 380 -1.55 26.65 14.33
C TYR A 380 -2.18 26.27 12.99
N SER A 381 -1.53 25.38 12.24
CA SER A 381 -1.98 24.94 10.92
C SER A 381 -3.30 24.16 10.94
N ASN A 382 -3.69 23.63 12.09
CA ASN A 382 -4.93 22.88 12.31
C ASN A 382 -6.04 23.72 12.95
N ILE A 383 -5.78 24.96 13.39
CA ILE A 383 -6.79 25.83 14.03
C ILE A 383 -8.06 25.94 13.18
N ASN A 384 -7.93 26.19 11.88
CA ASN A 384 -9.09 26.30 10.99
C ASN A 384 -9.88 24.99 10.86
N ILE A 385 -9.18 23.84 10.89
CA ILE A 385 -9.82 22.52 10.84
C ILE A 385 -10.59 22.27 12.14
N ILE A 386 -10.00 22.62 13.29
CA ILE A 386 -10.64 22.47 14.61
C ILE A 386 -11.88 23.37 14.71
N ILE A 387 -11.77 24.63 14.27
CA ILE A 387 -12.90 25.57 14.24
C ILE A 387 -14.02 25.04 13.33
N ASN A 388 -13.68 24.61 12.11
CA ASN A 388 -14.65 24.05 11.18
C ASN A 388 -15.34 22.80 11.74
N CYS A 389 -14.61 21.96 12.49
CA CYS A 389 -15.16 20.78 13.17
C CYS A 389 -16.20 21.18 14.23
N ILE A 390 -15.88 22.16 15.06
CA ILE A 390 -16.78 22.69 16.10
C ILE A 390 -18.06 23.25 15.47
N GLU A 391 -17.92 24.03 14.40
CA GLU A 391 -19.04 24.65 13.68
C GLU A 391 -19.91 23.61 12.96
N THR A 392 -19.29 22.66 12.25
CA THR A 392 -19.99 21.62 11.49
C THR A 392 -20.81 20.70 12.38
N PHE A 393 -20.30 20.37 13.56
CA PHE A 393 -20.97 19.43 14.46
C PHE A 393 -21.75 20.08 15.60
N ASP A 394 -21.82 21.42 15.68
CA ASP A 394 -22.51 22.17 16.74
C ASP A 394 -22.09 21.66 18.13
N ILE A 395 -20.76 21.61 18.35
CA ILE A 395 -20.15 21.06 19.57
C ILE A 395 -20.28 22.05 20.73
N LEU A 396 -20.13 23.34 20.46
CA LEU A 396 -20.24 24.40 21.45
C LEU A 396 -21.58 25.14 21.34
N PRO A 397 -22.14 25.64 22.45
CA PRO A 397 -23.37 26.43 22.42
C PRO A 397 -23.21 27.69 21.57
N ILE A 398 -24.24 28.04 20.80
CA ILE A 398 -24.29 29.26 19.97
C ILE A 398 -24.12 30.53 20.83
N ASP A 399 -24.54 30.49 22.11
CA ASP A 399 -24.44 31.58 23.08
C ASP A 399 -23.14 31.54 23.91
N CYS A 400 -22.20 30.63 23.60
CA CYS A 400 -20.92 30.57 24.28
C CYS A 400 -20.05 31.75 23.77
N ASP A 401 -19.99 32.83 24.55
CA ASP A 401 -19.05 33.96 24.39
C ASP A 401 -17.61 33.51 24.68
N ASP A 402 -17.15 32.45 24.02
CA ASP A 402 -15.80 31.92 24.17
C ASP A 402 -14.83 32.84 23.41
N GLN A 403 -14.35 33.86 24.12
CA GLN A 403 -13.38 34.83 23.63
C GLN A 403 -12.17 34.13 23.00
N LEU A 404 -11.81 32.91 23.44
CA LEU A 404 -10.68 32.15 22.90
C LEU A 404 -10.88 31.74 21.45
N ILE A 405 -12.07 31.31 21.03
CA ILE A 405 -12.33 30.98 19.61
C ILE A 405 -12.28 32.24 18.75
N GLY A 406 -12.81 33.35 19.27
CA GLY A 406 -12.69 34.66 18.63
C GLY A 406 -11.24 35.11 18.49
N HIS A 407 -10.40 34.85 19.51
CA HIS A 407 -8.96 35.12 19.47
C HIS A 407 -8.23 34.19 18.48
N LEU A 408 -8.53 32.89 18.48
CA LEU A 408 -7.94 31.90 17.54
C LEU A 408 -8.30 32.21 16.09
N LYS A 409 -9.54 32.65 15.80
CA LYS A 409 -9.97 33.10 14.46
C LYS A 409 -9.24 34.35 13.96
N ARG A 410 -8.74 35.19 14.86
CA ARG A 410 -8.01 36.43 14.53
C ARG A 410 -6.50 36.22 14.35
N LEU A 411 -5.99 35.02 14.63
CA LEU A 411 -4.60 34.66 14.42
C LEU A 411 -4.33 34.37 12.94
N CYS A 412 -4.01 35.41 12.16
CA CYS A 412 -3.73 35.30 10.72
C CYS A 412 -2.59 36.25 10.29
N ASP A 413 -1.40 36.14 10.90
CA ASP A 413 -0.20 36.78 10.35
C ASP A 413 0.77 35.73 9.83
N GLU A 414 0.68 35.45 8.53
CA GLU A 414 1.55 34.50 7.83
C GLU A 414 2.99 35.02 7.67
N ASN A 415 3.26 36.31 7.96
CA ASN A 415 4.59 36.89 7.88
C ASN A 415 5.41 36.73 9.18
N CYS A 416 4.81 36.20 10.25
CA CYS A 416 5.52 35.87 11.48
C CYS A 416 6.66 34.87 11.18
N SER A 417 7.83 35.05 11.80
CA SER A 417 8.88 34.03 11.72
C SER A 417 8.60 32.86 12.66
N LEU A 418 9.16 31.69 12.35
CA LEU A 418 9.02 30.49 13.17
C LEU A 418 9.56 30.70 14.60
N LYS A 419 10.61 31.48 14.78
CA LYS A 419 11.17 31.83 16.09
C LYS A 419 10.24 32.69 16.93
N GLU A 420 9.45 33.55 16.30
CA GLU A 420 8.48 34.41 16.96
C GLU A 420 7.21 33.64 17.36
N ILE A 421 6.99 32.44 16.78
CA ILE A 421 5.77 31.66 16.99
C ILE A 421 5.53 31.33 18.47
N THR A 422 6.59 31.04 19.23
CA THR A 422 6.48 30.68 20.66
C THR A 422 5.87 31.81 21.48
N ARG A 423 6.20 33.07 21.14
CA ARG A 423 5.70 34.25 21.86
C ARG A 423 4.34 34.69 21.31
N THR A 424 4.18 34.69 19.99
CA THR A 424 2.96 35.16 19.33
C THR A 424 1.79 34.19 19.49
N TYR A 425 2.06 32.89 19.60
CA TYR A 425 1.07 31.80 19.66
C TYR A 425 1.16 31.00 20.96
N GLU A 426 1.61 31.62 22.05
CA GLU A 426 1.70 30.98 23.37
C GLU A 426 0.35 30.40 23.83
N ILE A 427 -0.74 31.08 23.50
CA ILE A 427 -2.12 30.62 23.77
C ILE A 427 -2.39 29.29 23.07
N VAL A 428 -1.99 29.15 21.80
CA VAL A 428 -2.13 27.90 21.02
C VAL A 428 -1.34 26.77 21.67
N LYS A 429 -0.09 27.05 22.06
CA LYS A 429 0.77 26.07 22.76
C LYS A 429 0.10 25.58 24.05
N ARG A 430 -0.33 26.50 24.92
CA ARG A 430 -0.95 26.15 26.21
C ARG A 430 -2.24 25.35 26.04
N GLN A 431 -3.05 25.70 25.04
CA GLN A 431 -4.35 25.06 24.86
C GLN A 431 -4.25 23.67 24.23
N PHE A 432 -3.35 23.46 23.28
CA PHE A 432 -3.25 22.20 22.56
C PHE A 432 -2.12 21.28 23.03
N GLN A 433 -1.37 21.64 24.09
CA GLN A 433 -0.25 20.83 24.61
C GLN A 433 -0.63 19.37 24.94
N ASN A 434 -1.89 19.11 25.27
CA ASN A 434 -2.40 17.78 25.60
C ASN A 434 -2.82 16.96 24.36
N LEU A 435 -2.86 17.58 23.17
CA LEU A 435 -3.20 16.90 21.92
C LEU A 435 -1.93 16.40 21.22
N SER A 436 -1.88 15.10 20.96
CA SER A 436 -0.92 14.49 20.05
C SER A 436 -1.30 14.70 18.57
N SER A 437 -0.39 14.39 17.65
CA SER A 437 -0.65 14.39 16.20
C SER A 437 -1.82 13.50 15.80
N GLN A 438 -1.98 12.34 16.47
CA GLN A 438 -3.10 11.42 16.23
C GLN A 438 -4.45 12.05 16.57
N HIS A 439 -4.52 12.84 17.65
CA HIS A 439 -5.73 13.57 18.01
C HIS A 439 -6.11 14.62 16.96
N LEU A 440 -5.12 15.37 16.44
CA LEU A 440 -5.37 16.33 15.37
C LEU A 440 -5.87 15.64 14.09
N HIS A 441 -5.30 14.48 13.76
CA HIS A 441 -5.75 13.69 12.63
C HIS A 441 -7.18 13.15 12.83
N LEU A 442 -7.55 12.74 14.05
CA LEU A 442 -8.93 12.35 14.37
C LEU A 442 -9.93 13.49 14.11
N ILE A 443 -9.60 14.72 14.48
CA ILE A 443 -10.46 15.90 14.22
C ILE A 443 -10.69 16.09 12.72
N LYS A 444 -9.62 15.97 11.92
CA LYS A 444 -9.69 16.03 10.46
C LYS A 444 -10.54 14.88 9.89
N MET A 445 -10.31 13.66 10.37
CA MET A 445 -11.06 12.48 9.93
C MET A 445 -12.54 12.55 10.28
N ALA A 446 -12.90 13.12 11.43
CA ALA A 446 -14.29 13.35 11.80
C ALA A 446 -14.99 14.27 10.79
N LEU A 447 -14.32 15.33 10.32
CA LEU A 447 -14.83 16.22 9.27
C LEU A 447 -14.97 15.53 7.92
N GLU A 448 -13.96 14.75 7.50
CA GLU A 448 -14.00 13.99 6.24
C GLU A 448 -15.10 12.92 6.24
N CYS A 449 -15.31 12.27 7.39
CA CYS A 449 -16.35 11.27 7.63
C CYS A 449 -17.58 11.85 8.34
N SER A 450 -17.99 13.06 7.97
CA SER A 450 -19.07 13.79 8.66
C SER A 450 -20.40 13.03 8.72
N ASN A 451 -20.69 12.18 7.73
CA ASN A 451 -21.88 11.33 7.72
C ASN A 451 -21.91 10.36 8.91
N VAL A 452 -20.76 9.87 9.38
CA VAL A 452 -20.66 8.94 10.51
C VAL A 452 -21.02 9.67 11.80
N VAL A 453 -20.43 10.84 12.04
CA VAL A 453 -20.72 11.68 13.22
C VAL A 453 -22.19 12.11 13.21
N GLN A 454 -22.72 12.54 12.06
CA GLN A 454 -24.12 12.92 11.92
C GLN A 454 -25.08 11.74 12.12
N MET A 455 -24.75 10.55 11.61
CA MET A 455 -25.52 9.32 11.85
C MET A 455 -25.63 9.03 13.34
N MET A 456 -24.52 9.09 14.06
CA MET A 456 -24.50 8.84 15.51
C MET A 456 -25.30 9.90 16.28
N LYS A 457 -25.22 11.17 15.87
CA LYS A 457 -26.00 12.28 16.46
C LYS A 457 -27.50 12.14 16.19
N LYS A 458 -27.90 11.82 14.95
CA LYS A 458 -29.31 11.61 14.56
C LYS A 458 -29.94 10.39 15.23
N SER A 459 -29.14 9.36 15.49
CA SER A 459 -29.59 8.12 16.13
C SER A 459 -29.51 8.16 17.66
N ASP A 460 -29.10 9.31 18.21
CA ASP A 460 -28.97 9.59 19.65
C ASP A 460 -28.20 8.51 20.43
N LEU A 461 -27.11 7.96 19.85
CA LEU A 461 -26.44 6.77 20.38
C LEU A 461 -25.70 6.99 21.71
N TYR A 462 -25.40 8.23 22.09
CA TYR A 462 -24.64 8.53 23.30
C TYR A 462 -25.50 8.93 24.50
N SER A 463 -26.82 9.04 24.32
CA SER A 463 -27.76 9.20 25.45
C SER A 463 -27.78 7.95 26.33
N SER A 464 -28.32 8.05 27.54
CA SER A 464 -28.42 6.89 28.44
C SER A 464 -29.19 5.71 27.81
N HIS A 465 -30.24 6.02 27.05
CA HIS A 465 -30.99 5.03 26.29
C HIS A 465 -30.23 4.58 25.03
N GLY A 466 -29.61 5.50 24.29
CA GLY A 466 -28.81 5.21 23.11
C GLY A 466 -27.63 4.27 23.38
N ARG A 467 -26.90 4.46 24.50
CA ARG A 467 -25.78 3.61 24.90
C ARG A 467 -26.22 2.17 25.13
N ARG A 468 -27.38 1.99 25.77
CA ARG A 468 -27.99 0.68 26.00
C ARG A 468 -28.38 0.03 24.67
N ARG A 469 -29.06 0.79 23.80
CA ARG A 469 -29.45 0.32 22.46
C ARG A 469 -28.25 -0.06 21.60
N PHE A 470 -27.17 0.74 21.64
CA PHE A 470 -25.91 0.45 20.97
C PHE A 470 -25.32 -0.88 21.46
N GLN A 471 -25.27 -1.08 22.78
CA GLN A 471 -24.77 -2.30 23.41
C GLN A 471 -25.59 -3.53 23.00
N GLU A 472 -26.92 -3.43 23.02
CA GLU A 472 -27.84 -4.49 22.60
C GLU A 472 -27.67 -4.82 21.11
N LEU A 473 -27.61 -3.81 20.23
CA LEU A 473 -27.34 -4.00 18.80
C LEU A 473 -25.97 -4.62 18.56
N ARG A 474 -24.94 -4.15 19.25
CA ARG A 474 -23.58 -4.68 19.15
C ARG A 474 -23.54 -6.16 19.49
N ASP A 475 -24.11 -6.56 20.62
CA ASP A 475 -24.06 -7.94 21.09
C ASP A 475 -24.90 -8.87 20.18
N ASN A 476 -26.05 -8.39 19.71
CA ASN A 476 -26.89 -9.10 18.73
C ASN A 476 -26.18 -9.28 17.38
N LEU A 477 -25.64 -8.20 16.81
CA LEU A 477 -24.92 -8.24 15.54
C LEU A 477 -23.62 -9.04 15.64
N THR A 478 -22.91 -8.98 16.77
CA THR A 478 -21.69 -9.76 16.99
C THR A 478 -22.00 -11.26 16.95
N THR A 479 -23.11 -11.67 17.57
CA THR A 479 -23.58 -13.07 17.54
C THR A 479 -24.01 -13.49 16.14
N GLN A 480 -24.67 -12.60 15.39
CA GLN A 480 -25.17 -12.88 14.04
C GLN A 480 -24.08 -12.89 12.97
N PHE A 481 -23.05 -12.06 13.12
CA PHE A 481 -21.98 -11.90 12.13
C PHE A 481 -20.75 -12.78 12.40
N GLN A 482 -20.80 -13.71 13.37
CA GLN A 482 -19.68 -14.61 13.68
C GLN A 482 -19.13 -15.36 12.45
N LEU A 483 -19.98 -15.64 11.46
CA LEU A 483 -19.61 -16.33 10.22
C LEU A 483 -19.64 -15.42 8.97
N GLN A 484 -19.82 -14.11 9.15
CA GLN A 484 -19.94 -13.12 8.07
C GLN A 484 -18.74 -12.18 8.09
N GLU A 485 -17.64 -12.56 7.44
CA GLU A 485 -16.35 -11.86 7.54
C GLU A 485 -16.45 -10.36 7.25
N ARG A 486 -17.17 -9.98 6.19
CA ARG A 486 -17.38 -8.57 5.81
C ARG A 486 -18.26 -7.79 6.79
N ASN A 487 -19.40 -8.35 7.22
CA ASN A 487 -20.29 -7.66 8.15
C ASN A 487 -19.69 -7.58 9.55
N ASN A 488 -18.90 -8.59 9.95
CA ASN A 488 -18.13 -8.57 11.17
C ASN A 488 -17.02 -7.50 11.11
N MET A 489 -16.35 -7.35 9.96
CA MET A 489 -15.40 -6.26 9.75
C MET A 489 -16.07 -4.87 9.85
N ILE A 490 -17.24 -4.67 9.24
CA ILE A 490 -17.99 -3.42 9.32
C ILE A 490 -18.48 -3.18 10.76
N LEU A 491 -18.97 -4.21 11.45
CA LEU A 491 -19.38 -4.13 12.86
C LEU A 491 -18.22 -3.75 13.77
N ASN A 492 -17.06 -4.42 13.64
CA ASN A 492 -15.87 -4.08 14.41
C ASN A 492 -15.41 -2.64 14.12
N SER A 493 -15.50 -2.22 12.86
CA SER A 493 -15.19 -0.85 12.47
C SER A 493 -16.17 0.16 13.07
N TRP A 494 -17.46 -0.18 13.14
CA TRP A 494 -18.48 0.63 13.78
C TRP A 494 -18.29 0.74 15.29
N ILE A 495 -17.89 -0.34 15.96
CA ILE A 495 -17.56 -0.34 17.40
C ILE A 495 -16.40 0.60 17.70
N ILE A 496 -15.33 0.53 16.90
CA ILE A 496 -14.16 1.41 17.06
C ILE A 496 -14.55 2.86 16.75
N ALA A 497 -15.26 3.10 15.65
CA ALA A 497 -15.73 4.44 15.28
C ALA A 497 -16.63 5.05 16.36
N TYR A 498 -17.48 4.24 17.02
CA TYR A 498 -18.32 4.69 18.13
C TYR A 498 -17.50 5.17 19.34
N ALA A 499 -16.36 4.53 19.66
CA ALA A 499 -15.49 5.07 20.71
C ALA A 499 -14.84 6.40 20.29
N LEU A 500 -14.41 6.50 19.03
CA LEU A 500 -13.69 7.68 18.52
C LEU A 500 -14.59 8.91 18.29
N CYS A 501 -15.88 8.71 17.97
CA CYS A 501 -16.79 9.80 17.63
C CYS A 501 -17.42 10.52 18.83
N GLU A 502 -17.30 9.97 20.05
CA GLU A 502 -17.96 10.51 21.25
C GLU A 502 -17.70 12.02 21.48
N PRO A 503 -16.46 12.54 21.37
CA PRO A 503 -16.18 13.96 21.59
C PRO A 503 -16.83 14.90 20.58
N PHE A 504 -17.21 14.39 19.40
CA PHE A 504 -17.78 15.19 18.30
C PHE A 504 -19.31 15.17 18.29
N VAL A 505 -19.94 14.21 18.98
CA VAL A 505 -21.40 14.08 19.04
C VAL A 505 -21.99 14.81 20.24
N LEU A 506 -21.29 14.78 21.38
CA LEU A 506 -21.75 15.41 22.62
C LEU A 506 -21.39 16.89 22.68
N LYS A 507 -22.32 17.73 23.12
CA LYS A 507 -22.04 19.15 23.38
C LYS A 507 -21.02 19.31 24.51
N ALA A 508 -20.07 20.22 24.35
CA ALA A 508 -19.13 20.65 25.38
C ALA A 508 -19.56 22.02 25.92
N ASN A 509 -19.29 22.31 27.20
CA ASN A 509 -19.71 23.58 27.80
C ASN A 509 -18.78 24.75 27.40
N ASN A 510 -17.53 24.45 27.05
CA ASN A 510 -16.53 25.41 26.58
C ASN A 510 -15.46 24.71 25.73
N PHE A 511 -14.59 25.49 25.08
CA PHE A 511 -13.53 24.97 24.22
C PHE A 511 -12.55 24.03 24.95
N ASP A 512 -12.16 24.38 26.18
CA ASP A 512 -11.21 23.58 26.98
C ASP A 512 -11.77 22.19 27.29
N GLU A 513 -13.07 22.08 27.59
CA GLU A 513 -13.73 20.80 27.81
C GLU A 513 -13.71 19.93 26.55
N PHE A 514 -13.94 20.51 25.37
CA PHE A 514 -13.84 19.78 24.10
C PHE A 514 -12.43 19.24 23.87
N VAL A 515 -11.40 20.08 24.04
CA VAL A 515 -10.00 19.67 23.89
C VAL A 515 -9.63 18.57 24.89
N ASN A 516 -10.07 18.69 26.15
CA ASN A 516 -9.83 17.67 27.16
C ASN A 516 -10.54 16.34 26.89
N ARG A 517 -11.75 16.37 26.30
CA ARG A 517 -12.46 15.13 25.88
C ARG A 517 -11.71 14.41 24.76
N ILE A 518 -11.16 15.16 23.80
CA ILE A 518 -10.32 14.57 22.74
C ILE A 518 -9.02 14.01 23.35
N ALA A 519 -8.34 14.77 24.19
CA ALA A 519 -7.11 14.34 24.85
C ALA A 519 -7.32 13.11 25.77
N GLY A 520 -8.55 12.93 26.28
CA GLY A 520 -8.94 11.79 27.10
C GLY A 520 -9.13 10.48 26.33
N LEU A 521 -9.17 10.51 24.99
CA LEU A 521 -9.13 9.30 24.17
C LEU A 521 -7.71 8.70 24.25
N SER A 522 -7.55 7.61 24.99
CA SER A 522 -6.26 6.90 25.09
C SER A 522 -5.68 6.57 23.71
N ASN A 523 -4.35 6.65 23.54
CA ASN A 523 -3.59 6.35 22.31
C ASN A 523 -4.23 5.26 21.45
N PHE A 524 -5.08 5.65 20.51
CA PHE A 524 -5.69 4.75 19.55
C PHE A 524 -4.69 4.53 18.40
N GLU A 525 -4.60 3.30 17.90
CA GLU A 525 -3.69 2.97 16.80
C GLU A 525 -4.08 3.77 15.54
N GLU A 526 -3.11 4.08 14.66
CA GLU A 526 -3.37 4.83 13.42
C GLU A 526 -4.40 4.13 12.53
N ASN A 527 -4.39 2.79 12.52
CA ASN A 527 -5.39 1.97 11.84
C ASN A 527 -6.82 2.18 12.38
N SER A 528 -6.97 2.66 13.62
CA SER A 528 -8.28 2.96 14.24
C SER A 528 -9.05 3.99 13.43
N LEU A 529 -8.36 4.92 12.78
CA LEU A 529 -8.96 6.00 11.98
C LEU A 529 -9.54 5.48 10.66
N ASN A 530 -8.94 4.45 10.07
CA ASN A 530 -9.47 3.79 8.87
C ASN A 530 -10.83 3.16 9.12
N HIS A 531 -11.13 2.75 10.36
CA HIS A 531 -12.44 2.22 10.69
C HIS A 531 -13.56 3.27 10.54
N MET A 532 -13.27 4.56 10.76
CA MET A 532 -14.24 5.63 10.46
C MET A 532 -14.52 5.74 8.96
N GLN A 533 -13.50 5.57 8.11
CA GLN A 533 -13.67 5.56 6.65
C GLN A 533 -14.50 4.34 6.19
N ILE A 534 -14.19 3.14 6.70
CA ILE A 534 -14.94 1.91 6.41
C ILE A 534 -16.42 2.10 6.78
N VAL A 535 -16.71 2.69 7.94
CA VAL A 535 -18.09 2.98 8.36
C VAL A 535 -18.73 4.04 7.47
N ASN A 536 -17.99 5.08 7.06
CA ASN A 536 -18.49 6.13 6.16
C ASN A 536 -18.89 5.56 4.79
N GLU A 537 -18.07 4.68 4.22
CA GLU A 537 -18.37 3.97 2.97
C GLU A 537 -19.58 3.04 3.08
N ASN A 538 -19.81 2.48 4.28
CA ASN A 538 -20.89 1.53 4.55
C ASN A 538 -22.00 2.13 5.43
N VAL A 539 -22.12 3.47 5.47
CA VAL A 539 -22.99 4.18 6.44
C VAL A 539 -24.46 3.82 6.28
N GLN A 540 -24.88 3.43 5.07
CA GLN A 540 -26.24 2.98 4.79
C GLN A 540 -26.57 1.65 5.47
N ILE A 541 -25.61 0.71 5.52
CA ILE A 541 -25.76 -0.58 6.18
C ILE A 541 -25.91 -0.38 7.68
N VAL A 542 -25.08 0.50 8.26
CA VAL A 542 -25.16 0.83 9.69
C VAL A 542 -26.46 1.55 10.02
N ASN A 543 -26.92 2.49 9.19
CA ASN A 543 -28.24 3.12 9.34
C ASN A 543 -29.38 2.09 9.32
N MET A 544 -29.29 1.07 8.47
CA MET A 544 -30.26 -0.02 8.44
C MET A 544 -30.28 -0.77 9.79
N TRP A 545 -29.12 -1.11 10.35
CA TRP A 545 -29.03 -1.73 11.68
C TRP A 545 -29.63 -0.85 12.78
N LEU A 546 -29.42 0.47 12.69
CA LEU A 546 -29.96 1.45 13.62
C LEU A 546 -31.47 1.72 13.44
N SER A 547 -32.04 1.37 12.29
CA SER A 547 -33.46 1.56 11.98
C SER A 547 -34.35 0.34 12.25
N ALA A 548 -33.76 -0.85 12.39
CA ALA A 548 -34.52 -2.06 12.68
C ALA A 548 -35.08 -2.01 14.11
N GLU A 549 -36.40 -2.09 14.24
CA GLU A 549 -37.05 -2.37 15.53
C GLU A 549 -36.61 -3.75 16.06
N GLU A 550 -36.67 -3.96 17.38
CA GLU A 550 -36.11 -5.10 18.15
C GLU A 550 -36.60 -6.51 17.74
N THR A 551 -37.36 -6.66 16.66
CA THR A 551 -37.73 -7.96 16.09
C THR A 551 -37.08 -8.20 14.73
N THR A 552 -36.10 -9.10 14.77
CA THR A 552 -35.65 -10.02 13.72
C THR A 552 -34.79 -9.49 12.56
N VAL A 553 -33.47 -9.45 12.79
CA VAL A 553 -32.43 -9.44 11.74
C VAL A 553 -32.50 -10.69 10.81
N LEU A 554 -33.29 -11.71 11.17
CA LEU A 554 -33.73 -12.80 10.28
C LEU A 554 -34.49 -12.27 9.04
N ASP A 555 -35.16 -11.12 9.15
CA ASP A 555 -35.90 -10.51 8.04
C ASP A 555 -34.96 -9.91 6.98
N ASN A 556 -33.70 -9.54 7.26
CA ASN A 556 -32.84 -8.95 6.22
C ASN A 556 -32.43 -9.95 5.12
N ALA A 557 -32.14 -11.20 5.50
CA ALA A 557 -31.91 -12.28 4.54
C ALA A 557 -33.22 -12.58 3.79
N LEU A 558 -34.36 -12.65 4.48
CA LEU A 558 -35.68 -12.95 3.89
C LEU A 558 -36.22 -11.84 2.99
N ILE A 559 -35.96 -10.58 3.32
CA ILE A 559 -36.26 -9.41 2.49
C ILE A 559 -35.40 -9.46 1.23
N THR A 560 -34.10 -9.78 1.36
CA THR A 560 -33.24 -10.01 0.19
C THR A 560 -33.77 -11.15 -0.69
N MET A 561 -34.24 -12.25 -0.08
CA MET A 561 -34.88 -13.38 -0.78
C MET A 561 -36.12 -12.95 -1.57
N GLU A 562 -37.01 -12.22 -0.92
CA GLU A 562 -38.25 -11.74 -1.51
C GLU A 562 -37.97 -10.79 -2.68
N HIS A 563 -37.05 -9.84 -2.51
CA HIS A 563 -36.73 -8.85 -3.54
C HIS A 563 -35.96 -9.42 -4.74
N LEU A 564 -35.22 -10.53 -4.58
CA LEU A 564 -34.61 -11.25 -5.70
C LEU A 564 -35.67 -11.82 -6.66
N TYR A 565 -36.76 -12.38 -6.14
CA TYR A 565 -37.86 -12.86 -6.98
C TYR A 565 -38.78 -11.73 -7.48
N LYS A 566 -38.77 -10.55 -6.85
CA LYS A 566 -39.56 -9.38 -7.31
C LYS A 566 -38.84 -8.52 -8.34
N THR A 567 -37.52 -8.36 -8.22
CA THR A 567 -36.74 -7.39 -9.02
C THR A 567 -35.36 -7.86 -9.46
N GLY A 568 -34.93 -9.06 -9.02
CA GLY A 568 -33.60 -9.59 -9.28
C GLY A 568 -33.26 -9.76 -10.76
N LYS A 569 -32.04 -9.38 -11.10
CA LYS A 569 -31.36 -9.62 -12.38
C LYS A 569 -29.94 -10.10 -12.12
N VAL A 570 -29.48 -11.07 -12.88
CA VAL A 570 -28.09 -11.54 -12.87
C VAL A 570 -27.38 -10.94 -14.06
N LYS A 571 -26.24 -10.30 -13.81
CA LYS A 571 -25.33 -9.79 -14.83
C LYS A 571 -23.99 -10.51 -14.71
N ILE A 572 -23.56 -11.14 -15.79
CA ILE A 572 -22.27 -11.83 -15.88
C ILE A 572 -21.43 -11.18 -16.97
N CYS A 573 -20.25 -10.69 -16.60
CA CYS A 573 -19.33 -10.03 -17.53
C CYS A 573 -18.06 -10.86 -17.72
N LEU A 574 -17.85 -11.38 -18.92
CA LEU A 574 -16.66 -12.13 -19.31
C LEU A 574 -15.60 -11.17 -19.85
N ARG A 575 -14.40 -11.10 -19.24
CA ARG A 575 -13.37 -10.11 -19.59
C ARG A 575 -11.93 -10.64 -19.66
N ARG A 576 -11.71 -11.94 -19.52
CA ARG A 576 -10.36 -12.55 -19.45
C ARG A 576 -9.54 -12.38 -20.71
N LEU A 577 -10.17 -12.20 -21.87
CA LEU A 577 -9.46 -11.88 -23.11
C LEU A 577 -8.56 -10.64 -22.95
N MET A 578 -8.98 -9.67 -22.13
CA MET A 578 -8.25 -8.43 -21.82
C MET A 578 -7.25 -8.54 -20.65
N ASN A 579 -7.01 -9.74 -20.11
CA ASN A 579 -6.34 -9.92 -18.80
C ASN A 579 -7.07 -9.23 -17.62
N GLU A 580 -8.33 -8.83 -17.81
CA GLU A 580 -9.21 -8.37 -16.73
C GLU A 580 -9.88 -9.59 -16.08
N GLN A 581 -10.21 -9.52 -14.79
CA GLN A 581 -10.98 -10.58 -14.15
C GLN A 581 -12.45 -10.52 -14.64
N SER A 582 -12.95 -11.63 -15.17
CA SER A 582 -14.39 -11.82 -15.37
C SER A 582 -15.08 -11.69 -14.01
N TYR A 583 -16.19 -10.96 -13.97
CA TYR A 583 -16.89 -10.68 -12.73
C TYR A 583 -18.39 -10.93 -12.88
N PHE A 584 -19.01 -11.09 -11.73
CA PHE A 584 -20.39 -11.49 -11.56
C PHE A 584 -21.06 -10.49 -10.63
N GLU A 585 -22.25 -10.01 -10.99
CA GLU A 585 -23.07 -9.16 -10.15
C GLU A 585 -24.54 -9.60 -10.24
N MET A 586 -25.18 -9.80 -9.09
CA MET A 586 -26.63 -9.97 -8.99
C MET A 586 -27.24 -8.68 -8.45
N ILE A 587 -28.11 -8.06 -9.23
CA ILE A 587 -28.71 -6.74 -8.94
C ILE A 587 -30.18 -6.92 -8.56
N TYR A 588 -30.60 -6.32 -7.46
CA TYR A 588 -32.02 -6.27 -7.06
C TYR A 588 -32.37 -4.89 -6.49
N SER A 589 -33.66 -4.60 -6.35
CA SER A 589 -34.11 -3.31 -5.82
C SER A 589 -35.18 -3.45 -4.74
N ILE A 590 -35.06 -2.64 -3.70
CA ILE A 590 -36.02 -2.55 -2.59
C ILE A 590 -36.72 -1.18 -2.67
N ASP A 591 -38.04 -1.17 -2.48
CA ASP A 591 -38.80 0.07 -2.35
C ASP A 591 -38.41 0.77 -1.04
N LYS A 592 -38.07 2.06 -1.10
CA LYS A 592 -37.76 2.85 0.10
C LYS A 592 -38.97 2.85 1.03
N ILE A 593 -38.82 2.31 2.25
CA ILE A 593 -39.82 2.44 3.31
C ILE A 593 -39.97 3.93 3.59
N LYS A 594 -41.12 4.52 3.23
CA LYS A 594 -41.43 5.88 3.66
C LYS A 594 -41.67 5.80 5.17
N SER A 595 -40.82 6.46 5.95
CA SER A 595 -41.21 6.86 7.30
C SER A 595 -42.46 7.72 7.16
N GLU A 596 -43.57 7.30 7.75
CA GLU A 596 -44.80 8.09 7.77
C GLU A 596 -44.49 9.51 8.28
N PRO A 597 -44.99 10.57 7.62
CA PRO A 597 -44.95 11.89 8.22
C PRO A 597 -45.94 11.90 9.38
N LEU A 598 -45.41 11.89 10.61
CA LEU A 598 -46.15 12.27 11.80
C LEU A 598 -46.78 13.65 11.56
N HIS A 599 -48.11 13.66 11.53
CA HIS A 599 -49.02 14.82 11.50
C HIS A 599 -48.93 15.77 10.29
N ARG A 600 -49.99 15.75 9.47
CA ARG A 600 -50.69 17.00 9.10
C ARG A 600 -52.16 16.75 8.77
N ASN A 601 -52.97 17.61 9.37
CA ASN A 601 -54.43 17.59 9.40
C ASN A 601 -55.07 17.73 8.02
N ASN A 602 -56.27 17.15 7.92
CA ASN A 602 -57.37 17.44 7.00
C ASN A 602 -57.18 18.66 6.09
N SER A 603 -57.00 18.41 4.80
CA SER A 603 -57.67 19.20 3.76
C SER A 603 -57.78 18.34 2.51
N GLU A 604 -59.02 18.10 2.10
CA GLU A 604 -59.40 17.61 0.78
C GLU A 604 -58.79 18.54 -0.29
N HIS A 605 -57.93 18.01 -1.15
CA HIS A 605 -57.98 18.33 -2.57
C HIS A 605 -57.25 17.28 -3.41
N ASP A 606 -58.04 16.77 -4.35
CA ASP A 606 -57.73 16.04 -5.56
C ASP A 606 -56.47 16.58 -6.26
N ASP A 607 -55.43 15.74 -6.40
CA ASP A 607 -54.57 15.71 -7.59
C ASP A 607 -53.71 14.43 -7.58
N CYS A 608 -53.98 13.58 -8.56
CA CYS A 608 -53.38 12.28 -8.77
C CYS A 608 -52.00 12.43 -9.44
N GLU A 609 -50.97 12.84 -8.69
CA GLU A 609 -49.59 12.63 -9.13
C GLU A 609 -49.12 11.22 -8.76
N GLN A 610 -48.75 10.44 -9.78
CA GLN A 610 -48.09 9.14 -9.66
C GLN A 610 -46.87 9.24 -8.74
N TYR A 611 -47.00 8.74 -7.52
CA TYR A 611 -45.88 8.45 -6.62
C TYR A 611 -44.91 7.46 -7.29
N LYS A 612 -43.83 7.97 -7.90
CA LYS A 612 -42.65 7.15 -8.19
C LYS A 612 -42.00 6.78 -6.86
N SER A 613 -42.08 5.52 -6.44
CA SER A 613 -41.25 5.03 -5.35
C SER A 613 -39.77 5.15 -5.76
N GLU A 614 -38.96 5.85 -4.97
CA GLU A 614 -37.50 5.77 -5.12
C GLU A 614 -37.08 4.34 -4.77
N LYS A 615 -36.61 3.58 -5.75
CA LYS A 615 -36.11 2.21 -5.57
C LYS A 615 -34.61 2.24 -5.29
N LEU A 616 -34.19 1.70 -4.14
CA LEU A 616 -32.79 1.51 -3.80
C LEU A 616 -32.26 0.27 -4.52
N LYS A 617 -31.15 0.39 -5.26
CA LYS A 617 -30.50 -0.72 -5.97
C LYS A 617 -29.41 -1.33 -5.10
N PHE A 618 -29.39 -2.66 -5.03
CA PHE A 618 -28.41 -3.48 -4.33
C PHE A 618 -27.68 -4.38 -5.32
N THR A 619 -26.42 -4.68 -5.05
CA THR A 619 -25.55 -5.55 -5.87
C THR A 619 -24.88 -6.60 -4.99
N LEU A 620 -25.03 -7.88 -5.32
CA LEU A 620 -24.34 -9.00 -4.68
C LEU A 620 -23.24 -9.52 -5.61
N SER A 621 -22.02 -9.55 -5.11
CA SER A 621 -20.89 -10.20 -5.77
C SER A 621 -20.88 -11.71 -5.51
N MET A 622 -19.99 -12.44 -6.18
CA MET A 622 -19.89 -13.91 -6.01
C MET A 622 -19.50 -14.30 -4.57
N SER A 623 -18.61 -13.55 -3.92
CA SER A 623 -18.27 -13.78 -2.50
C SER A 623 -19.47 -13.54 -1.58
N ASP A 624 -20.30 -12.54 -1.89
CA ASP A 624 -21.49 -12.25 -1.11
C ASP A 624 -22.57 -13.35 -1.28
N ILE A 625 -22.60 -14.03 -2.44
CA ILE A 625 -23.51 -15.15 -2.70
C ILE A 625 -23.17 -16.38 -1.84
N ASP A 626 -21.88 -16.67 -1.63
CA ASP A 626 -21.47 -17.79 -0.78
C ASP A 626 -21.84 -17.53 0.68
N ASP A 627 -21.62 -16.31 1.16
CA ASP A 627 -22.06 -15.89 2.48
C ASP A 627 -23.59 -15.92 2.61
N HIS A 628 -24.30 -15.48 1.57
CA HIS A 628 -25.77 -15.54 1.53
C HIS A 628 -26.28 -16.99 1.52
N LYS A 629 -25.65 -17.92 0.78
CA LYS A 629 -25.98 -19.36 0.82
C LYS A 629 -25.77 -19.95 2.22
N ARG A 630 -24.70 -19.55 2.93
CA ARG A 630 -24.48 -19.97 4.33
C ARG A 630 -25.57 -19.43 5.26
N GLN A 631 -25.95 -18.16 5.12
CA GLN A 631 -27.09 -17.56 5.85
C GLN A 631 -28.38 -18.36 5.62
N LEU A 632 -28.72 -18.64 4.36
CA LEU A 632 -29.91 -19.41 3.99
C LEU A 632 -29.90 -20.83 4.57
N THR A 633 -28.74 -21.48 4.57
CA THR A 633 -28.60 -22.83 5.13
C THR A 633 -28.84 -22.85 6.63
N PHE A 634 -28.37 -21.81 7.35
CA PHE A 634 -28.60 -21.65 8.79
C PHE A 634 -30.07 -21.30 9.10
N CYS A 635 -30.69 -20.38 8.34
CA CYS A 635 -32.11 -20.05 8.49
C CYS A 635 -33.04 -21.25 8.27
N ASN A 636 -32.63 -22.25 7.47
CA ASN A 636 -33.41 -23.47 7.27
C ASN A 636 -33.56 -24.31 8.55
N VAL A 637 -32.65 -24.15 9.52
CA VAL A 637 -32.66 -24.87 10.80
C VAL A 637 -33.63 -24.24 11.81
N ASP A 638 -33.78 -22.92 11.77
CA ASP A 638 -34.56 -22.13 12.75
C ASP A 638 -35.98 -21.75 12.29
N LEU A 639 -36.34 -22.01 11.02
CA LEU A 639 -37.69 -21.73 10.52
C LEU A 639 -38.73 -22.67 11.15
N GLN A 640 -39.52 -22.12 12.08
CA GLN A 640 -40.66 -22.79 12.69
C GLN A 640 -41.70 -23.25 11.66
N GLU A 641 -42.43 -24.34 11.97
CA GLU A 641 -43.47 -24.95 11.12
C GLU A 641 -44.55 -23.97 10.61
N ASN A 642 -44.69 -22.80 11.24
CA ASN A 642 -45.70 -21.79 10.93
C ASN A 642 -45.34 -20.81 9.79
N MET A 643 -44.10 -20.78 9.29
CA MET A 643 -43.67 -19.85 8.21
C MET A 643 -43.45 -20.56 6.86
N PHE A 644 -44.47 -21.31 6.45
CA PHE A 644 -44.40 -22.26 5.34
C PHE A 644 -44.00 -21.64 3.97
N TYR A 645 -44.49 -20.46 3.61
CA TYR A 645 -44.13 -19.79 2.34
C TYR A 645 -42.65 -19.39 2.29
N ARG A 646 -42.07 -18.99 3.44
CA ARG A 646 -40.64 -18.67 3.57
C ARG A 646 -39.78 -19.92 3.37
N LYS A 647 -40.24 -21.08 3.81
CA LYS A 647 -39.57 -22.38 3.58
C LYS A 647 -39.55 -22.79 2.11
N ILE A 648 -40.61 -22.53 1.34
CA ILE A 648 -40.61 -22.76 -0.13
C ILE A 648 -39.59 -21.86 -0.81
N LEU A 649 -39.66 -20.55 -0.51
CA LEU A 649 -38.76 -19.56 -1.11
C LEU A 649 -37.30 -19.88 -0.82
N LEU A 650 -36.98 -20.22 0.43
CA LEU A 650 -35.62 -20.56 0.86
C LEU A 650 -35.06 -21.80 0.13
N ASN A 651 -35.82 -22.89 0.08
CA ASN A 651 -35.36 -24.12 -0.56
C ASN A 651 -35.14 -23.97 -2.07
N GLU A 652 -36.03 -23.26 -2.75
CA GLU A 652 -35.88 -23.02 -4.18
C GLU A 652 -34.83 -21.96 -4.48
N GLN A 653 -34.62 -20.98 -3.60
CA GLN A 653 -33.56 -19.98 -3.77
C GLN A 653 -32.16 -20.57 -3.60
N LEU A 654 -31.96 -21.50 -2.66
CA LEU A 654 -30.68 -22.23 -2.57
C LEU A 654 -30.37 -22.98 -3.88
N LYS A 655 -31.39 -23.56 -4.52
CA LYS A 655 -31.25 -24.20 -5.85
C LYS A 655 -30.96 -23.18 -6.94
N LEU A 656 -31.69 -22.07 -6.94
CA LEU A 656 -31.52 -20.96 -7.87
C LEU A 656 -30.09 -20.41 -7.82
N LEU A 657 -29.59 -20.07 -6.63
CA LEU A 657 -28.22 -19.55 -6.45
C LEU A 657 -27.18 -20.56 -6.91
N LYS A 658 -27.38 -21.85 -6.65
CA LYS A 658 -26.50 -22.92 -7.14
C LYS A 658 -26.53 -23.04 -8.67
N ILE A 659 -27.69 -22.89 -9.31
CA ILE A 659 -27.80 -22.90 -10.77
C ILE A 659 -27.12 -21.67 -11.38
N VAL A 660 -27.32 -20.49 -10.79
CA VAL A 660 -26.67 -19.24 -11.23
C VAL A 660 -25.14 -19.35 -11.12
N GLU A 661 -24.64 -19.92 -10.02
CA GLU A 661 -23.22 -20.24 -9.85
C GLU A 661 -22.73 -21.21 -10.93
N ASN A 662 -23.48 -22.27 -11.21
CA ASN A 662 -23.12 -23.22 -12.26
C ASN A 662 -23.09 -22.57 -13.66
N ILE A 663 -24.02 -21.64 -13.95
CA ILE A 663 -24.02 -20.82 -15.17
C ILE A 663 -22.75 -19.96 -15.23
N TYR A 664 -22.39 -19.29 -14.13
CA TYR A 664 -21.17 -18.49 -14.07
C TYR A 664 -19.91 -19.34 -14.32
N LEU A 665 -19.80 -20.48 -13.63
CA LEU A 665 -18.67 -21.39 -13.77
C LEU A 665 -18.55 -21.99 -15.17
N ILE A 666 -19.66 -22.36 -15.82
CA ILE A 666 -19.62 -22.91 -17.18
C ILE A 666 -19.27 -21.84 -18.21
N LEU A 667 -19.74 -20.60 -18.03
CA LEU A 667 -19.35 -19.46 -18.87
C LEU A 667 -17.86 -19.14 -18.74
N ILE A 668 -17.29 -19.17 -17.53
CA ILE A 668 -15.84 -19.05 -17.33
C ILE A 668 -15.10 -20.20 -18.02
N LYS A 669 -15.61 -21.44 -17.94
CA LYS A 669 -14.99 -22.58 -18.63
C LYS A 669 -15.01 -22.40 -20.14
N LEU A 670 -16.12 -21.94 -20.71
CA LEU A 670 -16.23 -21.60 -22.14
C LEU A 670 -15.23 -20.50 -22.52
N GLU A 671 -15.13 -19.45 -21.69
CA GLU A 671 -14.18 -18.35 -21.89
C GLU A 671 -12.72 -18.84 -21.86
N MET A 672 -12.33 -19.56 -20.80
CA MET A 672 -10.98 -20.10 -20.60
C MET A 672 -10.54 -21.06 -21.71
N ASN A 673 -11.48 -21.84 -22.24
CA ASN A 673 -11.21 -22.79 -23.31
C ASN A 673 -11.31 -22.18 -24.70
N GLY A 674 -11.46 -20.85 -24.79
CA GLY A 674 -11.34 -20.10 -26.03
C GLY A 674 -12.55 -20.25 -26.96
N HIS A 675 -13.74 -20.50 -26.43
CA HIS A 675 -14.94 -20.54 -27.27
C HIS A 675 -15.21 -19.13 -27.83
N PRO A 676 -15.35 -18.95 -29.16
CA PRO A 676 -15.43 -17.63 -29.79
C PRO A 676 -16.64 -16.81 -29.33
N ASP A 677 -17.81 -17.43 -29.21
CA ASP A 677 -19.07 -16.73 -28.86
C ASP A 677 -19.21 -16.32 -27.38
N TYR A 678 -18.27 -16.71 -26.51
CA TYR A 678 -18.29 -16.43 -25.07
C TYR A 678 -17.06 -15.63 -24.63
N GLN A 679 -16.56 -14.75 -25.51
CA GLN A 679 -15.48 -13.80 -25.20
C GLN A 679 -16.03 -12.38 -25.13
N LEU A 680 -15.61 -11.59 -24.12
CA LEU A 680 -16.02 -10.18 -23.95
C LEU A 680 -17.54 -9.98 -23.91
N ARG A 681 -18.27 -11.00 -23.44
CA ARG A 681 -19.73 -11.05 -23.48
C ARG A 681 -20.34 -10.62 -22.16
N GLU A 682 -21.45 -9.90 -22.25
CA GLU A 682 -22.31 -9.56 -21.12
C GLU A 682 -23.59 -10.38 -21.21
N GLU A 683 -23.80 -11.25 -20.24
CA GLU A 683 -25.02 -12.05 -20.10
C GLU A 683 -25.92 -11.47 -19.02
N ASN A 684 -27.20 -11.30 -19.35
CA ASN A 684 -28.20 -10.74 -18.46
C ASN A 684 -29.37 -11.73 -18.32
N TYR A 685 -29.53 -12.30 -17.12
CA TYR A 685 -30.62 -13.22 -16.81
C TYR A 685 -31.60 -12.57 -15.85
N GLU A 686 -32.89 -12.65 -16.14
CA GLU A 686 -33.92 -12.12 -15.26
C GLU A 686 -34.42 -13.22 -14.31
N ILE A 687 -34.26 -12.98 -13.00
CA ILE A 687 -34.75 -13.86 -11.94
C ILE A 687 -36.21 -13.52 -11.60
N HIS A 688 -36.54 -12.23 -11.64
CA HIS A 688 -37.81 -11.73 -11.13
C HIS A 688 -39.04 -12.22 -11.89
N ASP A 689 -40.17 -12.23 -11.20
CA ASP A 689 -41.45 -12.60 -11.78
C ASP A 689 -42.03 -11.49 -12.65
N ARG A 690 -41.84 -11.62 -13.97
CA ARG A 690 -42.42 -10.71 -14.98
C ARG A 690 -43.94 -10.59 -14.92
N THR A 691 -44.65 -11.59 -14.39
CA THR A 691 -46.10 -11.59 -14.31
C THR A 691 -46.66 -10.92 -13.04
N GLY A 692 -45.81 -10.59 -12.06
CA GLY A 692 -46.23 -10.03 -10.77
C GLY A 692 -47.13 -10.97 -9.95
N GLU A 693 -47.19 -12.25 -10.30
CA GLU A 693 -47.98 -13.26 -9.61
C GLU A 693 -47.42 -13.53 -8.22
N ILE A 694 -46.10 -13.48 -8.03
CA ILE A 694 -45.48 -13.60 -6.71
C ILE A 694 -45.95 -12.45 -5.79
N ASP A 695 -45.93 -11.21 -6.27
CA ASP A 695 -46.47 -10.06 -5.52
C ASP A 695 -47.95 -10.22 -5.20
N THR A 696 -48.73 -10.74 -6.14
CA THR A 696 -50.17 -10.97 -5.97
C THR A 696 -50.46 -12.09 -4.97
N ILE A 697 -49.65 -13.15 -4.93
CA ILE A 697 -49.79 -14.28 -3.98
C ILE A 697 -49.35 -13.87 -2.57
N LEU A 698 -48.32 -13.04 -2.46
CA LEU A 698 -47.82 -12.53 -1.18
C LEU A 698 -48.73 -11.44 -0.58
N SER A 699 -49.46 -10.68 -1.41
CA SER A 699 -50.35 -9.59 -0.96
C SER A 699 -51.82 -10.00 -0.73
N ASP A 700 -52.30 -11.07 -1.37
CA ASP A 700 -53.65 -11.57 -1.14
C ASP A 700 -53.67 -12.35 0.20
N LEU A 701 -54.53 -11.96 1.16
CA LEU A 701 -54.70 -12.64 2.47
C LEU A 701 -55.97 -13.50 2.55
N ARG A 702 -56.88 -13.47 1.55
CA ARG A 702 -58.26 -14.00 1.66
C ARG A 702 -58.54 -15.41 1.09
N LYS A 703 -57.56 -16.17 0.58
CA LYS A 703 -57.73 -17.49 -0.08
C LYS A 703 -57.07 -18.65 0.69
N ASP A 704 -57.59 -19.86 0.48
CA ASP A 704 -57.16 -21.13 1.07
C ASP A 704 -55.63 -21.34 0.98
N HIS A 705 -55.01 -21.64 2.14
CA HIS A 705 -53.56 -21.74 2.32
C HIS A 705 -52.91 -22.79 1.41
N ARG A 706 -53.57 -23.93 1.16
CA ARG A 706 -53.03 -25.00 0.29
C ARG A 706 -52.92 -24.57 -1.18
N ILE A 707 -53.91 -23.83 -1.67
CA ILE A 707 -53.94 -23.37 -3.06
C ILE A 707 -52.82 -22.34 -3.32
N ARG A 708 -52.52 -21.49 -2.33
CA ARG A 708 -51.38 -20.55 -2.40
C ARG A 708 -50.04 -21.24 -2.40
N GLU A 709 -49.87 -22.22 -1.51
CA GLU A 709 -48.68 -23.06 -1.42
C GLU A 709 -48.34 -23.70 -2.76
N ASP A 710 -49.31 -24.41 -3.36
CA ASP A 710 -49.09 -25.12 -4.62
C ASP A 710 -48.85 -24.16 -5.78
N ARG A 711 -49.41 -22.95 -5.73
CA ARG A 711 -49.21 -21.93 -6.76
C ARG A 711 -47.84 -21.27 -6.65
N LEU A 712 -47.42 -20.86 -5.45
CA LEU A 712 -46.09 -20.28 -5.20
C LEU A 712 -44.98 -21.28 -5.54
N LYS A 713 -45.12 -22.53 -5.08
CA LYS A 713 -44.16 -23.61 -5.37
C LYS A 713 -44.02 -23.85 -6.87
N ARG A 714 -45.13 -23.85 -7.62
CA ARG A 714 -45.10 -24.00 -9.08
C ARG A 714 -44.36 -22.86 -9.76
N ILE A 715 -44.71 -21.61 -9.44
CA ILE A 715 -44.10 -20.43 -10.09
C ILE A 715 -42.59 -20.39 -9.83
N VAL A 716 -42.19 -20.52 -8.57
CA VAL A 716 -40.77 -20.45 -8.19
C VAL A 716 -39.98 -21.62 -8.81
N LYS A 717 -40.54 -22.84 -8.78
CA LYS A 717 -39.90 -24.02 -9.39
C LYS A 717 -39.74 -23.88 -10.91
N THR A 718 -40.75 -23.40 -11.61
CA THR A 718 -40.67 -23.17 -13.07
C THR A 718 -39.58 -22.14 -13.42
N ARG A 719 -39.36 -21.11 -12.59
CA ARG A 719 -38.27 -20.15 -12.80
C ARG A 719 -36.90 -20.78 -12.61
N THR A 720 -36.72 -21.54 -11.54
CA THR A 720 -35.49 -22.31 -11.29
C THR A 720 -35.22 -23.29 -12.44
N GLU A 721 -36.24 -24.00 -12.93
CA GLU A 721 -36.15 -24.92 -14.06
C GLU A 721 -35.76 -24.23 -15.38
N ASN A 722 -36.26 -23.01 -15.64
CA ASN A 722 -35.88 -22.25 -16.84
C ASN A 722 -34.39 -21.89 -16.85
N LEU A 723 -33.83 -21.48 -15.70
CA LEU A 723 -32.39 -21.24 -15.58
C LEU A 723 -31.58 -22.53 -15.65
N GLU A 724 -32.14 -23.64 -15.15
CA GLU A 724 -31.51 -24.95 -15.29
C GLU A 724 -31.43 -25.40 -16.76
N LEU A 725 -32.45 -25.11 -17.57
CA LEU A 725 -32.41 -25.36 -19.02
C LEU A 725 -31.29 -24.56 -19.70
N ILE A 726 -31.11 -23.29 -19.32
CA ILE A 726 -30.00 -22.45 -19.82
C ILE A 726 -28.66 -23.08 -19.42
N TYR A 727 -28.49 -23.46 -18.15
CA TYR A 727 -27.29 -24.14 -17.68
C TYR A 727 -26.99 -25.41 -18.49
N ARG A 728 -27.98 -26.28 -18.71
CA ARG A 728 -27.83 -27.52 -19.50
C ARG A 728 -27.47 -27.26 -20.96
N ALA A 729 -28.01 -26.19 -21.55
CA ALA A 729 -27.64 -25.78 -22.91
C ALA A 729 -26.16 -25.33 -22.98
N LEU A 730 -25.71 -24.51 -22.01
CA LEU A 730 -24.31 -24.08 -21.91
C LEU A 730 -23.36 -25.25 -21.64
N GLU A 731 -23.77 -26.20 -20.80
CA GLU A 731 -22.97 -27.40 -20.52
C GLU A 731 -22.82 -28.27 -21.76
N THR A 732 -23.89 -28.43 -22.55
CA THR A 732 -23.85 -29.13 -23.84
C THR A 732 -22.91 -28.42 -24.82
N ALA A 733 -23.02 -27.10 -24.95
CA ALA A 733 -22.14 -26.30 -25.79
C ALA A 733 -20.68 -26.45 -25.40
N TYR A 734 -20.37 -26.41 -24.09
CA TYR A 734 -19.02 -26.63 -23.57
C TYR A 734 -18.49 -28.03 -23.91
N LYS A 735 -19.27 -29.09 -23.68
CA LYS A 735 -18.87 -30.47 -23.98
C LYS A 735 -18.61 -30.66 -25.47
N MET A 736 -19.46 -30.10 -26.33
CA MET A 736 -19.28 -30.15 -27.79
C MET A 736 -18.02 -29.39 -28.22
N TRP A 737 -17.78 -28.20 -27.67
CA TRP A 737 -16.60 -27.39 -27.98
C TRP A 737 -15.30 -28.12 -27.66
N ILE A 738 -15.18 -28.66 -26.44
CA ILE A 738 -13.96 -29.38 -26.03
C ILE A 738 -13.75 -30.62 -26.89
N LYS A 739 -14.81 -31.41 -27.11
CA LYS A 739 -14.73 -32.61 -27.94
C LYS A 739 -14.27 -32.30 -29.36
N ASN A 740 -14.81 -31.24 -29.96
CA ASN A 740 -14.39 -30.82 -31.30
C ASN A 740 -12.95 -30.32 -31.29
N LEU A 741 -12.60 -29.41 -30.37
CA LEU A 741 -11.23 -28.87 -30.27
C LEU A 741 -10.17 -29.97 -30.11
N GLU A 742 -10.44 -30.97 -29.28
CA GLU A 742 -9.57 -32.13 -29.09
C GLU A 742 -9.47 -32.98 -30.36
N ARG A 743 -10.59 -33.22 -31.05
CA ARG A 743 -10.60 -33.91 -32.34
C ARG A 743 -9.74 -33.18 -33.37
N TYR A 744 -9.87 -31.86 -33.53
CA TYR A 744 -9.05 -31.11 -34.49
C TYR A 744 -7.58 -31.08 -34.13
N ARG A 745 -7.24 -31.10 -32.83
CA ARG A 745 -5.86 -31.25 -32.37
C ARG A 745 -5.26 -32.62 -32.67
N GLN A 746 -6.08 -33.66 -32.67
CA GLN A 746 -5.67 -35.00 -33.10
C GLN A 746 -5.48 -35.05 -34.61
N ASP A 747 -6.43 -34.47 -35.37
CA ASP A 747 -6.42 -34.46 -36.83
C ASP A 747 -5.33 -33.53 -37.41
N SER A 748 -4.93 -32.48 -36.69
CA SER A 748 -3.88 -31.54 -37.10
C SER A 748 -2.85 -31.32 -35.99
N ARG A 749 -1.68 -31.93 -36.14
CA ARG A 749 -0.56 -31.80 -35.18
C ARG A 749 -0.09 -30.36 -34.99
N LEU A 750 -0.27 -29.49 -35.98
CA LEU A 750 0.12 -28.07 -35.91
C LEU A 750 -0.69 -27.29 -34.86
N LEU A 751 -1.95 -27.67 -34.63
CA LEU A 751 -2.79 -27.02 -33.60
C LEU A 751 -2.31 -27.32 -32.17
N ASN A 752 -1.47 -28.33 -31.97
CA ASN A 752 -0.85 -28.61 -30.67
C ASN A 752 0.28 -27.62 -30.32
N LEU A 753 0.76 -26.85 -31.30
CA LEU A 753 1.77 -25.80 -31.08
C LEU A 753 1.15 -24.52 -30.48
N PHE A 754 -0.18 -24.41 -30.49
CA PHE A 754 -0.91 -23.23 -30.03
C PHE A 754 -1.82 -23.57 -28.84
N SER A 755 -1.76 -22.74 -27.81
CA SER A 755 -2.72 -22.74 -26.70
C SER A 755 -4.13 -22.40 -27.17
N ASN A 756 -5.16 -22.76 -26.37
CA ASN A 756 -6.56 -22.46 -26.70
C ASN A 756 -6.77 -20.94 -26.89
N ARG A 757 -6.08 -20.12 -26.07
CA ARG A 757 -6.10 -18.66 -26.18
C ARG A 757 -5.51 -18.17 -27.51
N GLN A 758 -4.40 -18.76 -27.94
CA GLN A 758 -3.74 -18.41 -29.20
C GLN A 758 -4.62 -18.76 -30.41
N ILE A 759 -5.22 -19.96 -30.42
CA ILE A 759 -6.16 -20.40 -31.46
C ILE A 759 -7.37 -19.45 -31.52
N MET A 760 -7.94 -19.12 -30.36
CA MET A 760 -9.08 -18.21 -30.25
C MET A 760 -8.75 -16.79 -30.77
N ILE A 761 -7.60 -16.21 -30.43
CA ILE A 761 -7.20 -14.87 -30.94
C ILE A 761 -7.13 -14.89 -32.48
N LEU A 762 -6.57 -15.96 -33.06
CA LEU A 762 -6.54 -16.12 -34.52
C LEU A 762 -7.95 -16.22 -35.10
N ILE A 763 -8.84 -17.02 -34.49
CA ILE A 763 -10.25 -17.12 -34.92
C ILE A 763 -10.91 -15.73 -34.87
N ILE A 764 -10.77 -14.98 -33.78
CA ILE A 764 -11.37 -13.65 -33.64
C ILE A 764 -10.86 -12.68 -34.72
N LEU A 765 -9.55 -12.66 -34.98
CA LEU A 765 -8.95 -11.75 -35.97
C LEU A 765 -9.33 -12.12 -37.40
N LEU A 766 -9.45 -13.42 -37.71
CA LEU A 766 -9.80 -13.92 -39.04
C LEU A 766 -11.31 -13.88 -39.31
N THR A 767 -12.16 -13.85 -38.28
CA THR A 767 -13.62 -13.79 -38.45
C THR A 767 -14.04 -12.44 -39.01
N THR A 768 -14.94 -12.43 -39.99
CA THR A 768 -15.54 -11.19 -40.51
C THR A 768 -16.50 -10.59 -39.48
N SER A 769 -16.36 -9.31 -39.18
CA SER A 769 -17.26 -8.62 -38.25
C SER A 769 -18.68 -8.52 -38.83
N THR A 770 -19.69 -8.68 -37.98
CA THR A 770 -21.10 -8.39 -38.33
C THR A 770 -21.71 -7.45 -37.31
N THR A 771 -22.86 -6.88 -37.63
CA THR A 771 -23.66 -6.10 -36.67
C THR A 771 -24.03 -6.91 -35.42
N GLN A 772 -24.11 -8.24 -35.53
CA GLN A 772 -24.43 -9.17 -34.43
C GLN A 772 -23.17 -9.71 -33.71
N ASN A 773 -22.01 -9.75 -34.35
CA ASN A 773 -20.74 -10.23 -33.77
C ASN A 773 -19.71 -9.10 -33.71
N GLN A 774 -19.72 -8.37 -32.59
CA GLN A 774 -18.85 -7.23 -32.32
C GLN A 774 -17.57 -7.59 -31.54
N ILE A 775 -17.31 -8.89 -31.30
CA ILE A 775 -16.19 -9.36 -30.46
C ILE A 775 -14.85 -8.88 -31.02
N LYS A 776 -14.66 -8.99 -32.34
CA LYS A 776 -13.47 -8.48 -33.03
C LYS A 776 -13.32 -6.97 -32.86
N CYS A 777 -14.39 -6.20 -33.02
CA CYS A 777 -14.35 -4.74 -32.84
C CYS A 777 -13.97 -4.36 -31.41
N HIS A 778 -14.60 -4.96 -30.39
CA HIS A 778 -14.28 -4.71 -28.99
C HIS A 778 -12.84 -5.09 -28.63
N PHE A 779 -12.33 -6.20 -29.20
CA PHE A 779 -10.92 -6.59 -29.05
C PHE A 779 -9.97 -5.54 -29.64
N LEU A 780 -10.28 -4.99 -30.82
CA LEU A 780 -9.46 -3.98 -31.50
C LEU A 780 -9.53 -2.57 -30.86
N GLU A 781 -10.68 -2.17 -30.31
CA GLU A 781 -10.85 -0.87 -29.64
C GLU A 781 -9.93 -0.72 -28.42
N LYS A 782 -9.76 -1.80 -27.66
CA LYS A 782 -8.84 -1.82 -26.51
C LYS A 782 -7.37 -1.74 -26.92
N PHE A 783 -7.02 -2.22 -28.11
CA PHE A 783 -5.66 -2.12 -28.65
C PHE A 783 -5.32 -0.73 -29.19
N SER A 784 -6.31 0.13 -29.48
CA SER A 784 -6.11 1.35 -30.28
C SER A 784 -6.46 2.69 -29.62
N LEU A 785 -6.87 2.72 -28.33
CA LEU A 785 -7.36 3.93 -27.63
C LEU A 785 -8.50 4.70 -28.36
N SER A 786 -9.00 4.17 -29.46
CA SER A 786 -9.91 4.85 -30.38
C SER A 786 -11.30 4.23 -30.29
N LYS A 787 -12.29 5.03 -29.87
CA LYS A 787 -13.66 4.56 -29.54
C LYS A 787 -14.61 4.41 -30.75
N ASP A 788 -14.09 4.37 -31.98
CA ASP A 788 -14.90 4.33 -33.21
C ASP A 788 -14.37 3.30 -34.20
N VAL A 789 -14.19 2.04 -33.78
CA VAL A 789 -13.83 0.96 -34.72
C VAL A 789 -15.08 0.31 -35.31
N ILE A 790 -16.15 0.21 -34.51
CA ILE A 790 -17.43 -0.43 -34.89
C ILE A 790 -18.06 0.17 -36.16
N ASN A 791 -17.84 1.47 -36.43
CA ASN A 791 -18.47 2.20 -37.54
C ASN A 791 -17.57 2.40 -38.78
N ASN A 792 -16.33 1.90 -38.78
CA ASN A 792 -15.39 2.14 -39.89
C ASN A 792 -14.64 0.86 -40.29
N LYS A 793 -15.12 0.21 -41.36
CA LYS A 793 -14.56 -1.05 -41.91
C LYS A 793 -13.09 -0.93 -42.34
N GLU A 794 -12.69 0.22 -42.89
CA GLU A 794 -11.31 0.45 -43.32
C GLU A 794 -10.36 0.52 -42.11
N LYS A 795 -10.81 1.18 -41.05
CA LYS A 795 -10.09 1.27 -39.77
C LYS A 795 -10.04 -0.09 -39.06
N GLU A 796 -11.13 -0.86 -39.08
CA GLU A 796 -11.15 -2.23 -38.56
C GLU A 796 -10.14 -3.12 -39.28
N LEU A 797 -10.11 -3.09 -40.61
CA LEU A 797 -9.17 -3.87 -41.41
C LEU A 797 -7.72 -3.49 -41.07
N LYS A 798 -7.40 -2.19 -41.05
CA LYS A 798 -6.06 -1.70 -40.70
C LYS A 798 -5.60 -2.18 -39.32
N LEU A 799 -6.47 -2.06 -38.31
CA LEU A 799 -6.17 -2.54 -36.96
C LEU A 799 -6.05 -4.06 -36.89
N THR A 800 -6.87 -4.80 -37.66
CA THR A 800 -6.78 -6.27 -37.75
C THR A 800 -5.42 -6.70 -38.28
N ILE A 801 -4.94 -6.08 -39.37
CA ILE A 801 -3.63 -6.38 -39.96
C ILE A 801 -2.49 -6.03 -38.98
N GLN A 802 -2.58 -4.89 -38.30
CA GLN A 802 -1.62 -4.52 -37.25
C GLN A 802 -1.58 -5.55 -36.11
N CYS A 803 -2.75 -5.94 -35.58
CA CYS A 803 -2.85 -6.93 -34.52
C CYS A 803 -2.35 -8.31 -34.96
N LEU A 804 -2.68 -8.77 -36.17
CA LEU A 804 -2.15 -10.02 -36.73
C LEU A 804 -0.62 -9.98 -36.86
N THR A 805 -0.07 -8.86 -37.34
CA THR A 805 1.37 -8.66 -37.46
C THR A 805 2.07 -8.74 -36.09
N HIS A 806 1.53 -8.02 -35.09
CA HIS A 806 2.06 -8.06 -33.72
C HIS A 806 1.95 -9.44 -33.09
N TYR A 807 0.82 -10.11 -33.31
CA TYR A 807 0.57 -11.45 -32.80
C TYR A 807 1.56 -12.46 -33.40
N LEU A 808 1.76 -12.48 -34.72
CA LEU A 808 2.71 -13.37 -35.37
C LEU A 808 4.17 -13.07 -34.97
N ARG A 809 4.54 -11.80 -34.77
CA ARG A 809 5.85 -11.43 -34.20
C ARG A 809 6.05 -11.97 -32.78
N SER A 810 5.00 -11.95 -31.96
CA SER A 810 5.07 -12.47 -30.58
C SER A 810 5.34 -13.98 -30.51
N LEU A 811 5.04 -14.72 -31.58
CA LEU A 811 5.32 -16.15 -31.70
C LEU A 811 6.77 -16.45 -32.10
N LYS A 812 7.64 -15.43 -32.18
CA LYS A 812 9.08 -15.57 -32.54
C LYS A 812 9.32 -16.22 -33.90
N MET A 813 8.42 -16.00 -34.86
CA MET A 813 8.63 -16.42 -36.25
C MET A 813 9.63 -15.45 -36.93
N HIS A 814 10.93 -15.75 -36.79
CA HIS A 814 12.01 -14.86 -37.25
C HIS A 814 12.25 -14.94 -38.77
N ASP A 815 11.80 -16.00 -39.44
CA ASP A 815 12.10 -16.29 -40.85
C ASP A 815 10.91 -16.06 -41.80
N CYS A 816 9.81 -15.45 -41.32
CA CYS A 816 8.61 -15.20 -42.13
C CYS A 816 8.52 -13.74 -42.58
N ASP A 817 8.10 -13.51 -43.83
CA ASP A 817 7.75 -12.17 -44.29
C ASP A 817 6.47 -11.69 -43.59
N LEU A 818 6.62 -10.77 -42.64
CA LEU A 818 5.53 -10.13 -41.89
C LEU A 818 5.27 -8.70 -42.40
N SER A 819 5.54 -8.43 -43.68
CA SER A 819 5.15 -7.19 -44.34
C SER A 819 3.63 -7.02 -44.35
N GLU A 820 3.16 -5.77 -44.27
CA GLU A 820 1.71 -5.45 -44.25
C GLU A 820 0.98 -6.04 -45.47
N THR A 821 1.63 -6.03 -46.64
CA THR A 821 1.13 -6.63 -47.88
C THR A 821 0.94 -8.14 -47.78
N ASN A 822 1.89 -8.85 -47.17
CA ASN A 822 1.78 -10.30 -47.03
C ASN A 822 0.74 -10.70 -45.98
N ILE A 823 0.68 -9.97 -44.85
CA ILE A 823 -0.36 -10.21 -43.83
C ILE A 823 -1.76 -9.90 -44.36
N LEU A 824 -1.93 -8.84 -45.16
CA LEU A 824 -3.20 -8.55 -45.83
C LEU A 824 -3.61 -9.68 -46.79
N HIS A 825 -2.66 -10.20 -47.58
CA HIS A 825 -2.93 -11.34 -48.46
C HIS A 825 -3.35 -12.59 -47.68
N LEU A 826 -2.67 -12.90 -46.57
CA LEU A 826 -3.02 -14.02 -45.69
C LEU A 826 -4.41 -13.82 -45.06
N TYR A 827 -4.72 -12.62 -44.59
CA TYR A 827 -6.04 -12.29 -44.06
C TYR A 827 -7.15 -12.51 -45.10
N GLU A 828 -7.00 -11.98 -46.31
CA GLU A 828 -8.00 -12.12 -47.38
C GLU A 828 -8.19 -13.59 -47.80
N THR A 829 -7.12 -14.39 -47.75
CA THR A 829 -7.14 -15.81 -48.11
C THR A 829 -7.84 -16.67 -47.06
N TYR A 830 -7.67 -16.35 -45.77
CA TYR A 830 -8.10 -17.21 -44.66
C TYR A 830 -9.19 -16.60 -43.78
N LYS A 831 -9.81 -15.49 -44.18
CA LYS A 831 -10.92 -14.89 -43.45
C LYS A 831 -12.09 -15.87 -43.31
N ILE A 832 -12.67 -15.92 -42.12
CA ILE A 832 -13.77 -16.82 -41.76
C ILE A 832 -15.09 -16.04 -41.93
N PRO A 833 -16.01 -16.49 -42.82
CA PRO A 833 -17.31 -15.85 -42.99
C PRO A 833 -18.17 -16.04 -41.75
N SER A 834 -18.86 -14.98 -41.35
CA SER A 834 -19.61 -14.85 -40.10
C SER A 834 -21.04 -15.38 -40.13
N ASN A 835 -21.35 -16.36 -40.99
CA ASN A 835 -22.73 -16.80 -41.15
C ASN A 835 -23.25 -17.62 -39.95
N SER A 836 -24.37 -17.09 -39.44
CA SER A 836 -25.44 -17.67 -38.63
C SER A 836 -25.67 -19.17 -38.83
N ASN A 837 -25.81 -19.90 -37.71
CA ASN A 837 -26.12 -21.33 -37.58
C ASN A 837 -25.01 -22.28 -38.03
N VAL A 838 -23.91 -22.38 -37.27
CA VAL A 838 -23.05 -23.57 -37.29
C VAL A 838 -23.55 -24.55 -36.23
N GLU A 839 -24.70 -25.16 -36.48
CA GLU A 839 -24.77 -26.60 -36.27
C GLU A 839 -23.86 -27.21 -37.35
N THR A 840 -22.86 -27.99 -36.95
CA THR A 840 -22.11 -28.92 -37.82
C THR A 840 -21.26 -28.33 -38.96
N SER A 841 -20.19 -27.59 -38.65
CA SER A 841 -18.90 -27.73 -39.35
C SER A 841 -17.87 -26.75 -38.78
N LEU A 842 -17.29 -27.13 -37.64
CA LEU A 842 -15.92 -26.76 -37.30
C LEU A 842 -15.38 -27.69 -36.25
#